data_AF-A0A842W5P9-F1
#
_entry.id   AF-A0A842W5P9-F1
#
_cell.length_a   1.000
_cell.length_b   1.000
_cell.length_c   1.000
_cell.angle_alpha   90.00
_cell.angle_beta   90.00
_cell.angle_gamma   90.00
#
_symmetry.space_group_name_H-M   'P 1'
#
loop_
_entity.id
_entity.type
_entity.pdbx_description
1 polymer ?
#
loop_
_entity_poly.entity_id
_entity_poly.type
_entity_poly.pdbx_seq_one_letter_code
_entity_poly.pdbx_strand_id
1 'polypeptide(L)'
;MSLWKRKTGLIICVLFLLFLSLISCSNEIVAKPAKDVQPIAAKSLDKTDKIEPPANKLKTCGECQYLRNGICVDYECCDNWDCNNNEQCRNHQCITLNCGSCGYAENHVCQEYFCCSNDKCDDSDSTTYDVCNNPGTKLAECIFTPITQQAELIQHTTPVQDTTPVQQVTPVQDSPPVQSVNQVVPFTGTTNPCDNPNSKLPECNYNSHSEPLELSLVPHHEDSAIFVQLNMDKLENFEDYFSMGFMVYKENGQLFQPFGSTGAIGHFIKTLEKKRYKISVSNLKPNSEYEVCLTGQTKDFATTGYFNCKTIRTQNEKQKKAIVFVNYDVSSQTRNLIDEWINEIEKTGISIEKQNLNQESNGNDVYSLLKTKYSESNLLYAVFVGQDLPMPMITLQTAYYNYEEPTPFSFPLRSLTFDTTNQDSGFLGPTHPLNEITLAVIKYDDETKLNNYFQRVINHYKSPKEYTGKILLADAMIPAESSINNYNFQNMDYLGGITDYGNVQQANTWQTQYKQKLKENQDILVINAHGSQEIHYPCGQACVHAEFIRANPTKIPFIMAVSCNIGYFMEDSSPMLSYVFEGESLAGIGSELVSVDINGVMAKYMIEQMLAGKNTGDTSRMLGFTVIGDPFLKLNQ
;
A
#
# COMPACT_ATOMS: atom_id res chain seq x y z
N MET A 1 43.64 -45.75 16.22
CA MET A 1 44.09 -47.10 15.80
C MET A 1 43.00 -47.67 14.89
N SER A 2 43.36 -47.96 13.62
CA SER A 2 42.63 -48.67 12.53
C SER A 2 41.14 -48.36 12.25
N LEU A 3 40.76 -47.81 11.08
CA LEU A 3 40.58 -48.48 9.77
C LEU A 3 39.61 -49.68 9.79
N TRP A 4 38.40 -49.55 9.21
CA TRP A 4 37.87 -50.44 8.15
C TRP A 4 36.52 -49.99 7.51
N LYS A 5 36.60 -49.77 6.18
CA LYS A 5 35.67 -49.98 5.02
C LYS A 5 34.13 -50.04 5.23
N ARG A 6 33.28 -49.28 4.51
CA ARG A 6 32.92 -49.22 3.05
C ARG A 6 32.47 -50.55 2.39
N LYS A 7 31.17 -50.66 2.08
CA LYS A 7 30.56 -50.87 0.72
C LYS A 7 29.18 -51.55 0.80
N THR A 8 28.13 -50.91 0.26
CA THR A 8 27.07 -51.51 -0.60
C THR A 8 26.08 -50.42 -1.03
N GLY A 9 25.62 -50.46 -2.29
CA GLY A 9 24.51 -49.63 -2.79
C GLY A 9 24.77 -48.81 -4.05
N LEU A 10 25.24 -49.44 -5.14
CA LEU A 10 25.33 -48.83 -6.48
C LEU A 10 24.53 -49.71 -7.46
N ILE A 11 23.22 -49.50 -7.55
CA ILE A 11 22.34 -50.01 -8.62
C ILE A 11 21.21 -48.99 -8.79
N ILE A 12 21.23 -48.26 -9.92
CA ILE A 12 20.13 -47.62 -10.67
C ILE A 12 20.81 -46.50 -11.50
N CYS A 13 21.37 -46.87 -12.66
CA CYS A 13 21.88 -45.93 -13.66
C CYS A 13 21.95 -46.53 -15.08
N VAL A 14 21.11 -47.51 -15.41
CA VAL A 14 21.17 -48.22 -16.72
C VAL A 14 19.79 -48.31 -17.39
N LEU A 15 19.02 -47.22 -17.39
CA LEU A 15 17.68 -47.21 -18.04
C LEU A 15 17.34 -45.91 -18.77
N PHE A 16 18.34 -45.23 -19.35
CA PHE A 16 18.09 -44.01 -20.15
C PHE A 16 18.91 -43.90 -21.46
N LEU A 17 19.36 -45.04 -22.02
CA LEU A 17 20.20 -45.09 -23.23
C LEU A 17 19.67 -46.01 -24.34
N LEU A 18 18.35 -46.10 -24.49
CA LEU A 18 17.73 -46.81 -25.63
C LEU A 18 16.44 -46.09 -26.02
N PHE A 19 16.51 -45.06 -26.86
CA PHE A 19 15.46 -44.65 -27.81
C PHE A 19 15.96 -43.47 -28.67
N LEU A 20 17.05 -43.70 -29.42
CA LEU A 20 17.52 -42.78 -30.45
C LEU A 20 18.08 -43.60 -31.61
N SER A 21 17.17 -44.07 -32.48
CA SER A 21 17.51 -44.44 -33.85
C SER A 21 16.25 -44.56 -34.72
N LEU A 22 16.35 -43.94 -35.91
CA LEU A 22 15.58 -44.16 -37.14
C LEU A 22 14.18 -43.52 -37.25
N ILE A 23 14.09 -42.44 -38.04
CA ILE A 23 13.42 -42.41 -39.36
C ILE A 23 13.96 -41.21 -40.13
N SER A 24 14.67 -41.49 -41.24
CA SER A 24 14.94 -40.54 -42.33
C SER A 24 13.97 -40.86 -43.47
N CYS A 25 13.38 -39.85 -44.08
CA CYS A 25 13.12 -39.83 -45.52
C CYS A 25 13.15 -38.39 -46.03
N SER A 26 14.03 -38.20 -47.00
CA SER A 26 14.35 -37.01 -47.78
C SER A 26 13.22 -36.57 -48.73
N ASN A 27 13.20 -35.29 -49.10
CA ASN A 27 13.37 -34.88 -50.50
C ASN A 27 13.54 -33.35 -50.66
N GLU A 28 14.56 -32.99 -51.43
CA GLU A 28 14.85 -31.68 -52.00
C GLU A 28 13.75 -31.22 -52.95
N ILE A 29 13.36 -29.94 -52.94
CA ILE A 29 12.96 -29.20 -54.16
C ILE A 29 13.38 -27.71 -54.04
N VAL A 30 14.49 -27.39 -54.72
CA VAL A 30 14.71 -26.30 -55.69
C VAL A 30 14.00 -24.95 -55.47
N ALA A 31 14.79 -23.93 -55.16
CA ALA A 31 14.46 -22.52 -55.34
C ALA A 31 14.46 -22.12 -56.84
N LYS A 32 13.47 -21.32 -57.26
CA LYS A 32 13.50 -20.53 -58.51
C LYS A 32 13.12 -19.08 -58.22
N PRO A 33 13.75 -18.10 -58.91
CA PRO A 33 13.53 -16.68 -58.67
C PRO A 33 12.28 -16.17 -59.39
N ALA A 34 11.57 -15.22 -58.76
CA ALA A 34 10.48 -14.49 -59.39
C ALA A 34 11.02 -13.43 -60.36
N LYS A 35 10.42 -13.40 -61.55
CA LYS A 35 10.70 -12.48 -62.66
C LYS A 35 10.00 -11.13 -62.48
N ASP A 36 10.65 -10.11 -63.03
CA ASP A 36 10.10 -8.80 -63.40
C ASP A 36 8.74 -8.89 -64.10
N VAL A 37 7.80 -8.03 -63.68
CA VAL A 37 6.69 -7.57 -64.52
C VAL A 37 6.52 -6.06 -64.37
N GLN A 38 6.59 -5.38 -65.51
CA GLN A 38 6.47 -3.94 -65.74
C GLN A 38 5.04 -3.37 -65.49
N PRO A 39 4.90 -2.05 -65.33
CA PRO A 39 3.61 -1.40 -65.09
C PRO A 39 2.84 -1.21 -66.41
N ILE A 40 1.53 -1.49 -66.40
CA ILE A 40 0.64 -1.13 -67.50
C ILE A 40 -0.26 0.02 -67.06
N ALA A 41 -0.17 1.09 -67.84
CA ALA A 41 -0.90 2.33 -67.72
C ALA A 41 -2.39 2.19 -68.11
N ALA A 42 -3.16 3.14 -67.59
CA ALA A 42 -4.59 3.34 -67.72
C ALA A 42 -5.12 3.41 -69.17
N LYS A 43 -6.39 3.04 -69.33
CA LYS A 43 -7.31 3.68 -70.29
C LYS A 43 -8.74 3.67 -69.76
N SER A 44 -9.35 4.86 -69.83
CA SER A 44 -10.71 5.20 -69.42
C SER A 44 -11.77 4.54 -70.29
N LEU A 45 -12.92 4.21 -69.71
CA LEU A 45 -14.20 4.31 -70.39
C LEU A 45 -15.33 4.63 -69.40
N ASP A 46 -16.20 5.48 -69.91
CA ASP A 46 -17.18 6.33 -69.25
C ASP A 46 -18.59 5.69 -69.33
N LYS A 47 -19.47 6.14 -68.42
CA LYS A 47 -20.94 6.06 -68.42
C LYS A 47 -21.68 4.86 -67.81
N THR A 48 -22.29 5.18 -66.65
CA THR A 48 -23.69 4.97 -66.22
C THR A 48 -24.27 3.57 -66.25
N ASP A 49 -24.41 2.97 -65.06
CA ASP A 49 -25.72 2.72 -64.45
C ASP A 49 -25.53 2.44 -62.94
N LYS A 50 -26.23 3.22 -62.09
CA LYS A 50 -26.23 3.03 -60.63
C LYS A 50 -27.13 1.84 -60.30
N ILE A 51 -26.53 0.66 -60.17
CA ILE A 51 -27.06 -0.41 -59.34
C ILE A 51 -26.17 -0.42 -58.10
N GLU A 52 -26.70 0.04 -56.96
CA GLU A 52 -26.03 -0.12 -55.68
C GLU A 52 -25.87 -1.63 -55.40
N PRO A 53 -24.64 -2.18 -55.33
CA PRO A 53 -24.46 -3.52 -54.83
C PRO A 53 -24.89 -3.56 -53.36
N PRO A 54 -25.55 -4.62 -52.89
CA PRO A 54 -25.91 -4.74 -51.48
C PRO A 54 -24.65 -4.54 -50.65
N ALA A 55 -24.72 -3.64 -49.68
CA ALA A 55 -23.64 -3.37 -48.75
C ALA A 55 -23.23 -4.67 -48.06
N ASN A 56 -22.24 -5.36 -48.62
CA ASN A 56 -21.55 -6.46 -47.97
C ASN A 56 -20.86 -5.84 -46.77
N LYS A 57 -21.56 -5.88 -45.63
CA LYS A 57 -21.04 -5.47 -44.33
C LYS A 57 -19.83 -6.36 -44.08
N LEU A 58 -18.64 -5.84 -44.42
CA LEU A 58 -17.37 -6.52 -44.19
C LEU A 58 -17.36 -6.96 -42.74
N LYS A 59 -17.27 -8.27 -42.53
CA LYS A 59 -17.23 -8.86 -41.20
C LYS A 59 -15.93 -8.40 -40.54
N THR A 60 -16.04 -7.37 -39.69
CA THR A 60 -14.93 -6.87 -38.88
C THR A 60 -14.78 -7.77 -37.67
N CYS A 61 -13.56 -8.17 -37.36
CA CYS A 61 -13.24 -8.89 -36.12
C CYS A 61 -13.04 -7.91 -34.96
N GLY A 62 -13.01 -8.42 -33.72
CA GLY A 62 -12.71 -7.60 -32.54
C GLY A 62 -11.27 -7.05 -32.56
N GLU A 63 -10.96 -6.13 -31.64
CA GLU A 63 -9.67 -5.41 -31.58
C GLU A 63 -8.43 -6.30 -31.38
N CYS A 64 -8.62 -7.55 -30.96
CA CYS A 64 -7.54 -8.54 -30.82
C CYS A 64 -7.75 -9.81 -31.64
N GLN A 65 -8.32 -9.66 -32.83
CA GLN A 65 -8.59 -10.76 -33.74
C GLN A 65 -8.23 -10.37 -35.17
N TYR A 66 -7.74 -11.33 -35.95
CA TYR A 66 -7.56 -11.18 -37.39
C TYR A 66 -8.49 -12.11 -38.16
N LEU A 67 -8.88 -11.67 -39.37
CA LEU A 67 -9.74 -12.47 -40.23
C LEU A 67 -8.89 -13.47 -41.02
N ARG A 68 -9.11 -14.77 -40.78
CA ARG A 68 -8.51 -15.86 -41.57
C ARG A 68 -9.63 -16.74 -42.12
N ASN A 69 -9.73 -16.82 -43.45
CA ASN A 69 -10.78 -17.59 -44.14
C ASN A 69 -12.22 -17.24 -43.71
N GLY A 70 -12.51 -15.96 -43.42
CA GLY A 70 -13.84 -15.51 -42.99
C GLY A 70 -14.20 -15.80 -41.52
N ILE A 71 -13.24 -16.34 -40.75
CA ILE A 71 -13.35 -16.60 -39.32
C ILE A 71 -12.41 -15.64 -38.59
N CYS A 72 -12.88 -15.08 -37.48
CA CYS A 72 -12.04 -14.28 -36.59
C CYS A 72 -11.21 -15.22 -35.74
N VAL A 73 -9.90 -15.06 -35.80
CA VAL A 73 -8.92 -15.84 -35.05
C VAL A 73 -8.24 -14.89 -34.09
N ASP A 74 -8.18 -15.28 -32.82
CA ASP A 74 -7.49 -14.50 -31.80
C ASP A 74 -6.00 -14.42 -32.12
N TYR A 75 -5.41 -13.28 -31.80
CA TYR A 75 -3.97 -13.13 -31.76
C TYR A 75 -3.37 -13.94 -30.60
N GLU A 76 -2.07 -14.21 -30.65
CA GLU A 76 -1.38 -14.88 -29.54
C GLU A 76 -1.37 -14.02 -28.28
N CYS A 77 -1.30 -12.70 -28.44
CA CYS A 77 -1.44 -11.71 -27.36
C CYS A 77 -2.05 -10.39 -27.87
N CYS A 78 -2.73 -9.69 -26.96
CA CYS A 78 -3.29 -8.36 -27.12
C CYS A 78 -2.47 -7.34 -26.34
N ASP A 79 -2.00 -7.75 -25.16
CA ASP A 79 -1.09 -7.00 -24.31
C ASP A 79 -0.06 -7.93 -23.65
N ASN A 80 0.88 -7.36 -22.88
CA ASN A 80 1.94 -8.14 -22.26
C ASN A 80 1.44 -9.20 -21.27
N TRP A 81 0.28 -8.99 -20.64
CA TRP A 81 -0.27 -9.88 -19.63
C TRP A 81 -0.86 -11.17 -20.20
N ASP A 82 -1.07 -11.21 -21.52
CA ASP A 82 -1.42 -12.44 -22.24
C ASP A 82 -0.19 -13.37 -22.41
N CYS A 83 1.03 -12.88 -22.17
CA CYS A 83 2.29 -13.61 -22.33
C CYS A 83 2.86 -14.12 -20.99
N ASN A 84 3.88 -14.98 -21.03
CA ASN A 84 4.59 -15.38 -19.81
C ASN A 84 5.36 -14.20 -19.20
N ASN A 85 5.70 -14.27 -17.91
CA ASN A 85 6.42 -13.21 -17.18
C ASN A 85 7.74 -12.77 -17.82
N ASN A 86 8.41 -13.66 -18.57
CA ASN A 86 9.66 -13.41 -19.28
C ASN A 86 9.47 -13.02 -20.75
N GLU A 87 8.25 -12.69 -21.17
CA GLU A 87 7.87 -12.36 -22.54
C GLU A 87 7.17 -11.00 -22.60
N GLN A 88 7.17 -10.39 -23.78
CA GLN A 88 6.45 -9.16 -24.08
C GLN A 88 5.59 -9.35 -25.32
N CYS A 89 4.38 -8.81 -25.32
CA CYS A 89 3.54 -8.81 -26.50
C CYS A 89 4.05 -7.79 -27.52
N ARG A 90 4.52 -8.28 -28.68
CA ARG A 90 4.97 -7.42 -29.78
C ARG A 90 4.40 -7.95 -31.08
N ASN A 91 3.70 -7.08 -31.80
CA ASN A 91 3.00 -7.44 -33.04
C ASN A 91 2.12 -8.68 -32.86
N HIS A 92 1.39 -8.75 -31.75
CA HIS A 92 0.47 -9.84 -31.45
C HIS A 92 1.11 -11.22 -31.27
N GLN A 93 2.39 -11.24 -30.90
CA GLN A 93 3.16 -12.43 -30.57
C GLN A 93 3.89 -12.26 -29.24
N CYS A 94 3.97 -13.32 -28.44
CA CYS A 94 4.73 -13.32 -27.20
C CYS A 94 6.21 -13.54 -27.52
N ILE A 95 7.03 -12.52 -27.27
CA ILE A 95 8.46 -12.56 -27.56
C ILE A 95 9.24 -12.59 -26.26
N THR A 96 10.11 -13.57 -26.08
CA THR A 96 11.00 -13.68 -24.91
C THR A 96 11.92 -12.47 -24.80
N LEU A 97 11.96 -11.87 -23.62
CA LEU A 97 12.83 -10.76 -23.30
C LEU A 97 14.28 -11.22 -23.16
N ASN A 98 15.19 -10.53 -23.84
CA ASN A 98 16.63 -10.72 -23.69
C ASN A 98 17.22 -9.58 -22.85
N CYS A 99 17.43 -9.85 -21.57
CA CYS A 99 17.85 -8.84 -20.57
C CYS A 99 19.37 -8.69 -20.44
N GLY A 100 20.14 -9.27 -21.36
CA GLY A 100 21.60 -9.26 -21.31
C GLY A 100 22.16 -10.12 -20.18
N SER A 101 23.48 -10.10 -20.00
CA SER A 101 24.18 -10.91 -18.98
C SER A 101 24.05 -10.34 -17.57
N CYS A 102 23.54 -9.12 -17.42
CA CYS A 102 23.43 -8.42 -16.14
C CYS A 102 21.97 -8.09 -15.78
N GLY A 103 21.02 -8.84 -16.32
CA GLY A 103 19.62 -8.67 -16.00
C GLY A 103 18.82 -9.95 -16.14
N TYR A 104 17.59 -9.90 -15.67
CA TYR A 104 16.61 -10.96 -15.76
C TYR A 104 15.26 -10.39 -16.17
N ALA A 105 14.42 -11.22 -16.78
CA ALA A 105 13.08 -10.82 -17.14
C ALA A 105 12.12 -11.05 -15.97
N GLU A 106 11.37 -10.03 -15.57
CA GLU A 106 10.32 -10.11 -14.56
C GLU A 106 9.24 -9.07 -14.84
N ASN A 107 7.96 -9.46 -14.71
CA ASN A 107 6.81 -8.59 -15.01
C ASN A 107 6.88 -7.94 -16.41
N HIS A 108 7.29 -8.70 -17.42
CA HIS A 108 7.38 -8.24 -18.81
C HIS A 108 8.38 -7.08 -19.04
N VAL A 109 9.32 -6.88 -18.11
CA VAL A 109 10.43 -5.93 -18.23
C VAL A 109 11.75 -6.60 -17.87
N CYS A 110 12.85 -6.05 -18.36
CA CYS A 110 14.18 -6.46 -17.95
C CYS A 110 14.59 -5.69 -16.69
N GLN A 111 14.82 -6.42 -15.61
CA GLN A 111 15.38 -5.92 -14.37
C GLN A 111 16.88 -6.17 -14.37
N GLU A 112 17.68 -5.19 -13.96
CA GLU A 112 19.12 -5.40 -13.78
C GLU A 112 19.38 -6.15 -12.45
N TYR A 113 20.40 -7.00 -12.41
CA TYR A 113 20.89 -7.51 -11.14
C TYR A 113 21.57 -6.39 -10.37
N PHE A 114 21.54 -6.44 -9.04
CA PHE A 114 22.16 -5.43 -8.19
C PHE A 114 23.63 -5.18 -8.55
N CYS A 115 24.37 -6.26 -8.81
CA CYS A 115 25.72 -6.18 -9.34
C CYS A 115 26.06 -7.43 -10.18
N CYS A 116 26.98 -7.25 -11.13
CA CYS A 116 27.47 -8.32 -12.02
C CYS A 116 28.99 -8.42 -12.08
N SER A 117 29.67 -7.50 -11.41
CA SER A 117 31.12 -7.43 -11.25
C SER A 117 31.43 -6.50 -10.08
N ASN A 118 32.62 -6.63 -9.50
CA ASN A 118 33.05 -5.75 -8.40
C ASN A 118 33.07 -4.28 -8.81
N ASP A 119 33.41 -3.96 -10.07
CA ASP A 119 33.39 -2.59 -10.59
C ASP A 119 32.00 -1.92 -10.54
N LYS A 120 30.92 -2.70 -10.42
CA LYS A 120 29.55 -2.17 -10.24
C LYS A 120 29.21 -1.88 -8.78
N CYS A 121 30.05 -2.33 -7.86
CA CYS A 121 29.92 -2.14 -6.42
C CYS A 121 30.85 -1.06 -5.86
N ASP A 122 31.66 -0.39 -6.69
CA ASP A 122 32.58 0.66 -6.23
C ASP A 122 31.78 1.86 -5.67
N ASP A 123 31.79 2.03 -4.35
CA ASP A 123 31.14 3.16 -3.66
C ASP A 123 31.99 4.43 -3.64
N SER A 124 33.17 4.39 -4.28
CA SER A 124 34.20 5.44 -4.26
C SER A 124 34.82 5.71 -2.89
N ASP A 125 34.50 4.94 -1.84
CA ASP A 125 35.18 5.01 -0.56
C ASP A 125 36.49 4.22 -0.63
N SER A 126 37.59 4.95 -0.72
CA SER A 126 38.94 4.36 -0.73
C SER A 126 39.30 3.55 0.54
N THR A 127 38.46 3.56 1.58
CA THR A 127 38.65 2.81 2.82
C THR A 127 37.94 1.45 2.86
N THR A 128 37.17 1.11 1.83
CA THR A 128 36.48 -0.18 1.66
C THR A 128 37.04 -0.98 0.47
N TYR A 129 36.84 -2.29 0.53
CA TYR A 129 37.05 -3.21 -0.58
C TYR A 129 35.70 -3.78 -0.99
N ASP A 130 35.29 -3.45 -2.21
CA ASP A 130 33.92 -3.67 -2.66
C ASP A 130 33.84 -4.90 -3.56
N VAL A 131 33.00 -5.85 -3.15
CA VAL A 131 32.84 -7.12 -3.84
C VAL A 131 31.38 -7.33 -4.16
N CYS A 132 31.11 -7.68 -5.41
CA CYS A 132 29.82 -8.18 -5.79
C CYS A 132 29.70 -9.64 -5.34
N ASN A 133 28.88 -9.90 -4.33
CA ASN A 133 28.53 -11.24 -3.93
C ASN A 133 27.46 -11.81 -4.89
N ASN A 134 27.58 -13.07 -5.29
CA ASN A 134 26.69 -13.74 -6.26
C ASN A 134 26.43 -12.96 -7.58
N PRO A 135 27.49 -12.50 -8.30
CA PRO A 135 27.35 -11.64 -9.47
C PRO A 135 26.48 -12.28 -10.55
N GLY A 136 25.57 -11.48 -11.12
CA GLY A 136 24.71 -11.94 -12.22
C GLY A 136 23.57 -12.87 -11.79
N THR A 137 23.16 -12.81 -10.52
CA THR A 137 22.03 -13.60 -9.99
C THR A 137 21.04 -12.71 -9.26
N LYS A 138 19.81 -13.18 -9.02
CA LYS A 138 18.79 -12.45 -8.23
C LYS A 138 19.21 -12.21 -6.78
N LEU A 139 20.24 -12.90 -6.28
CA LEU A 139 20.82 -12.74 -4.94
C LEU A 139 22.10 -11.90 -4.96
N ALA A 140 22.36 -11.17 -6.06
CA ALA A 140 23.50 -10.28 -6.14
C ALA A 140 23.37 -9.14 -5.12
N GLU A 141 24.44 -8.85 -4.40
CA GLU A 141 24.54 -7.75 -3.42
C GLU A 141 25.99 -7.23 -3.38
N CYS A 142 26.17 -5.96 -3.07
CA CYS A 142 27.51 -5.39 -2.87
C CYS A 142 27.91 -5.50 -1.40
N ILE A 143 29.08 -6.08 -1.16
CA ILE A 143 29.69 -6.19 0.17
C ILE A 143 30.86 -5.20 0.23
N PHE A 144 30.77 -4.25 1.16
CA PHE A 144 31.77 -3.24 1.43
C PHE A 144 32.58 -3.66 2.66
N THR A 145 33.83 -4.09 2.47
CA THR A 145 34.69 -4.55 3.57
C THR A 145 35.70 -3.47 3.95
N PRO A 146 35.69 -2.91 5.17
CA PRO A 146 36.69 -1.94 5.59
C PRO A 146 38.11 -2.51 5.48
N ILE A 147 39.02 -1.79 4.82
CA ILE A 147 40.42 -2.18 4.59
C ILE A 147 41.15 -2.46 5.92
N THR A 148 40.73 -1.83 7.02
CA THR A 148 41.28 -2.05 8.36
C THR A 148 41.05 -3.47 8.90
N GLN A 149 39.99 -4.17 8.48
CA GLN A 149 39.71 -5.56 8.90
C GLN A 149 40.48 -6.59 8.07
N GLN A 150 40.91 -6.24 6.85
CA GLN A 150 41.66 -7.15 5.98
C GLN A 150 43.10 -7.38 6.47
N ALA A 151 43.65 -6.45 7.26
CA ALA A 151 44.99 -6.57 7.86
C ALA A 151 45.12 -7.72 8.87
N GLU A 152 44.01 -8.18 9.49
CA GLU A 152 44.01 -9.37 10.35
C GLU A 152 43.93 -10.69 9.58
N LEU A 153 43.43 -10.69 8.33
CA LEU A 153 43.31 -11.90 7.51
C LEU A 153 44.60 -12.23 6.73
N ILE A 154 45.56 -11.30 6.64
CA ILE A 154 46.79 -11.43 5.83
C ILE A 154 48.03 -11.81 6.68
N GLN A 155 47.90 -12.10 7.97
CA GLN A 155 49.05 -12.53 8.81
C GLN A 155 49.64 -13.93 8.48
N HIS A 156 49.35 -14.51 7.31
CA HIS A 156 49.96 -15.76 6.84
C HIS A 156 50.86 -15.66 5.59
N THR A 157 51.28 -14.46 5.15
CA THR A 157 52.39 -14.34 4.17
C THR A 157 53.26 -13.10 4.45
N THR A 158 54.59 -13.31 4.46
CA THR A 158 55.66 -12.36 4.83
C THR A 158 55.76 -11.08 3.99
N PRO A 159 56.41 -10.00 4.52
CA PRO A 159 56.23 -8.63 4.03
C PRO A 159 57.35 -8.12 3.11
N VAL A 160 57.02 -7.15 2.25
CA VAL A 160 57.95 -6.17 1.67
C VAL A 160 57.43 -4.78 2.01
N GLN A 161 58.26 -3.98 2.69
CA GLN A 161 57.98 -2.60 3.09
C GLN A 161 58.20 -1.64 1.93
N ASP A 162 57.33 -0.64 1.80
CA ASP A 162 57.73 0.69 1.35
C ASP A 162 56.89 1.76 2.04
N THR A 163 57.51 2.88 2.39
CA THR A 163 56.95 3.94 3.24
C THR A 163 56.98 5.28 2.52
N THR A 164 55.85 5.99 2.47
CA THR A 164 55.84 7.46 2.35
C THR A 164 54.53 8.06 2.91
N PRO A 165 54.55 9.29 3.48
CA PRO A 165 53.45 9.80 4.31
C PRO A 165 52.49 10.75 3.56
N VAL A 166 51.21 10.72 3.95
CA VAL A 166 50.12 11.58 3.43
C VAL A 166 49.90 12.81 4.33
N GLN A 167 49.65 13.96 3.70
CA GLN A 167 49.34 15.26 4.31
C GLN A 167 47.89 15.36 4.79
N GLN A 168 47.72 16.05 5.92
CA GLN A 168 46.42 16.44 6.51
C GLN A 168 45.71 17.54 5.70
N VAL A 169 44.38 17.41 5.56
CA VAL A 169 43.48 18.47 5.07
C VAL A 169 42.49 18.84 6.19
N THR A 170 42.29 20.15 6.37
CA THR A 170 41.41 20.83 7.33
C THR A 170 39.93 20.86 6.90
N PRO A 171 38.97 21.01 7.84
CA PRO A 171 37.54 21.03 7.54
C PRO A 171 37.01 22.43 7.15
N VAL A 172 36.00 22.44 6.27
CA VAL A 172 35.30 23.64 5.76
C VAL A 172 34.04 23.92 6.58
N GLN A 173 33.78 25.22 6.81
CA GLN A 173 32.72 25.82 7.62
C GLN A 173 31.32 25.85 6.98
N ASP A 174 30.35 25.97 7.90
CA ASP A 174 28.89 26.09 7.81
C ASP A 174 28.30 27.08 6.79
N SER A 175 27.09 26.74 6.32
CA SER A 175 26.16 27.65 5.63
C SER A 175 24.96 28.00 6.54
N PRO A 176 24.36 29.22 6.41
CA PRO A 176 23.34 29.72 7.33
C PRO A 176 21.90 29.27 6.98
N PRO A 177 20.93 29.42 7.91
CA PRO A 177 19.61 28.82 7.80
C PRO A 177 18.65 29.62 6.90
N VAL A 178 17.83 28.88 6.13
CA VAL A 178 16.72 29.39 5.33
C VAL A 178 15.48 29.55 6.22
N GLN A 179 14.90 30.75 6.25
CA GLN A 179 13.65 31.04 6.94
C GLN A 179 12.45 30.54 6.12
N SER A 180 11.60 29.71 6.72
CA SER A 180 10.32 29.29 6.15
C SER A 180 9.20 30.26 6.57
N VAL A 181 8.38 30.68 5.60
CA VAL A 181 7.16 31.46 5.81
C VAL A 181 5.98 30.55 5.52
N ASN A 182 5.35 30.01 6.56
CA ASN A 182 4.08 29.29 6.48
C ASN A 182 2.95 30.19 7.00
N GLN A 183 2.10 30.68 6.10
CA GLN A 183 0.76 31.15 6.45
C GLN A 183 -0.26 30.37 5.60
N VAL A 184 -0.90 29.40 6.25
CA VAL A 184 -2.09 28.73 5.72
C VAL A 184 -3.29 29.63 6.04
N VAL A 185 -3.93 30.17 5.01
CA VAL A 185 -5.17 30.94 5.14
C VAL A 185 -6.36 29.97 5.08
N PRO A 186 -7.29 29.96 6.03
CA PRO A 186 -8.46 29.10 5.98
C PRO A 186 -9.43 29.57 4.88
N PHE A 187 -9.82 28.63 4.01
CA PHE A 187 -10.86 28.84 3.00
C PHE A 187 -12.24 28.88 3.67
N THR A 188 -12.90 30.04 3.64
CA THR A 188 -14.32 30.17 4.03
C THR A 188 -15.10 30.93 2.96
N GLY A 189 -16.09 30.25 2.35
CA GLY A 189 -17.09 30.77 1.39
C GLY A 189 -16.85 30.24 -0.04
N THR A 190 -17.63 29.34 -0.65
CA THR A 190 -19.08 29.18 -0.94
C THR A 190 -19.68 30.19 -1.91
N THR A 191 -19.30 30.10 -3.18
CA THR A 191 -20.20 30.18 -4.36
C THR A 191 -19.47 29.57 -5.56
N ASN A 192 -20.17 28.78 -6.37
CA ASN A 192 -19.62 28.24 -7.61
C ASN A 192 -19.21 29.41 -8.52
N PRO A 193 -17.97 29.50 -9.04
CA PRO A 193 -17.58 30.55 -9.99
C PRO A 193 -18.51 30.62 -11.22
N CYS A 194 -19.16 29.49 -11.55
CA CYS A 194 -20.16 29.37 -12.59
C CYS A 194 -21.50 30.07 -12.29
N ASP A 195 -21.77 30.44 -11.02
CA ASP A 195 -22.98 31.16 -10.62
C ASP A 195 -22.81 32.69 -10.72
N ASN A 196 -21.61 33.18 -11.07
CA ASN A 196 -21.33 34.60 -11.25
C ASN A 196 -21.37 34.99 -12.74
N PRO A 197 -22.43 35.66 -13.23
CA PRO A 197 -22.57 36.04 -14.63
C PRO A 197 -21.54 37.10 -15.11
N ASN A 198 -20.68 37.61 -14.21
CA ASN A 198 -19.63 38.57 -14.55
C ASN A 198 -18.21 37.96 -14.51
N SER A 199 -18.07 36.66 -14.31
CA SER A 199 -16.75 36.01 -14.32
C SER A 199 -16.17 35.97 -15.74
N LYS A 200 -14.90 36.36 -15.89
CA LYS A 200 -14.14 36.29 -17.16
C LYS A 200 -13.55 34.90 -17.43
N LEU A 201 -14.01 33.87 -16.73
CA LEU A 201 -13.63 32.49 -17.05
C LEU A 201 -14.27 32.10 -18.39
N PRO A 202 -13.60 31.27 -19.21
CA PRO A 202 -14.16 30.81 -20.47
C PRO A 202 -15.53 30.17 -20.23
N GLU A 203 -16.51 30.58 -21.05
CA GLU A 203 -17.92 30.16 -20.93
C GLU A 203 -18.03 28.64 -20.72
N CYS A 204 -18.71 28.23 -19.66
CA CYS A 204 -18.99 26.82 -19.36
C CYS A 204 -20.04 26.22 -20.30
N ASN A 205 -19.85 26.35 -21.62
CA ASN A 205 -20.77 25.86 -22.64
C ASN A 205 -20.25 24.55 -23.24
N TYR A 206 -20.35 23.47 -22.47
CA TYR A 206 -19.94 22.13 -22.89
C TYR A 206 -21.07 21.44 -23.65
N ASN A 207 -21.14 21.60 -24.98
CA ASN A 207 -22.10 20.90 -25.83
C ASN A 207 -21.52 19.60 -26.40
N SER A 208 -22.00 18.48 -25.86
CA SER A 208 -21.96 17.08 -26.32
C SER A 208 -20.75 16.58 -27.12
N HIS A 209 -19.99 15.65 -26.53
CA HIS A 209 -19.97 14.23 -26.93
C HIS A 209 -19.16 13.43 -25.90
N SER A 210 -19.87 12.64 -25.09
CA SER A 210 -19.39 11.79 -23.99
C SER A 210 -18.80 12.55 -22.79
N GLU A 211 -19.21 12.15 -21.57
CA GLU A 211 -18.84 12.88 -20.35
C GLU A 211 -17.48 12.43 -19.79
N PRO A 212 -16.62 13.35 -19.31
CA PRO A 212 -15.28 13.05 -18.79
C PRO A 212 -15.29 12.38 -17.42
N LEU A 213 -16.35 12.51 -16.63
CA LEU A 213 -16.54 11.80 -15.37
C LEU A 213 -17.57 10.69 -15.58
N GLU A 214 -17.32 9.47 -15.09
CA GLU A 214 -18.30 8.39 -15.05
C GLU A 214 -18.25 7.73 -13.66
N LEU A 215 -19.42 7.38 -13.12
CA LEU A 215 -19.56 6.74 -11.81
C LEU A 215 -20.20 5.36 -11.97
N SER A 216 -19.70 4.39 -11.22
CA SER A 216 -20.28 3.04 -11.17
C SER A 216 -20.10 2.45 -9.78
N LEU A 217 -20.90 1.46 -9.40
CA LEU A 217 -20.74 0.77 -8.12
C LEU A 217 -19.60 -0.24 -8.22
N VAL A 218 -18.85 -0.44 -7.13
CA VAL A 218 -17.84 -1.50 -7.07
C VAL A 218 -18.56 -2.84 -6.86
N PRO A 219 -18.44 -3.83 -7.77
CA PRO A 219 -19.08 -5.12 -7.60
C PRO A 219 -18.75 -5.76 -6.25
N HIS A 220 -19.75 -6.38 -5.62
CA HIS A 220 -19.69 -6.97 -4.28
C HIS A 220 -19.53 -6.01 -3.09
N HIS A 221 -19.10 -4.76 -3.33
CA HIS A 221 -18.93 -3.68 -2.34
C HIS A 221 -19.83 -2.47 -2.66
N GLU A 222 -20.92 -2.69 -3.38
CA GLU A 222 -21.82 -1.65 -3.89
C GLU A 222 -22.48 -0.84 -2.77
N ASP A 223 -22.48 -1.36 -1.55
CA ASP A 223 -22.99 -0.71 -0.34
C ASP A 223 -22.00 0.28 0.27
N SER A 224 -20.72 0.19 -0.08
CA SER A 224 -19.66 0.93 0.61
C SER A 224 -18.58 1.52 -0.31
N ALA A 225 -18.63 1.25 -1.61
CA ALA A 225 -17.66 1.76 -2.57
C ALA A 225 -18.24 2.07 -3.97
N ILE A 226 -17.63 3.07 -4.62
CA ILE A 226 -17.92 3.48 -6.00
C ILE A 226 -16.62 3.56 -6.81
N PHE A 227 -16.69 3.25 -8.10
CA PHE A 227 -15.64 3.61 -9.05
C PHE A 227 -15.92 4.99 -9.64
N VAL A 228 -14.91 5.84 -9.59
CA VAL A 228 -14.79 7.10 -10.31
C VAL A 228 -13.89 6.88 -11.51
N GLN A 229 -14.46 7.02 -12.70
CA GLN A 229 -13.74 6.88 -13.96
C GLN A 229 -13.60 8.25 -14.60
N LEU A 230 -12.35 8.62 -14.91
CA LEU A 230 -12.01 9.86 -15.59
C LEU A 230 -11.54 9.54 -17.00
N ASN A 231 -12.09 10.22 -18.00
CA ASN A 231 -11.63 10.15 -19.37
C ASN A 231 -11.27 11.56 -19.86
N MET A 232 -9.98 11.86 -19.78
CA MET A 232 -9.41 13.17 -20.11
C MET A 232 -9.48 13.48 -21.61
N ASP A 233 -9.62 12.48 -22.48
CA ASP A 233 -9.84 12.72 -23.92
C ASP A 233 -11.15 13.47 -24.20
N LYS A 234 -12.08 13.43 -23.23
CA LYS A 234 -13.39 14.08 -23.32
C LYS A 234 -13.40 15.47 -22.67
N LEU A 235 -12.28 15.92 -22.11
CA LEU A 235 -12.11 17.26 -21.58
C LEU A 235 -11.50 18.15 -22.66
N GLU A 236 -12.31 19.06 -23.20
CA GLU A 236 -11.79 20.13 -24.04
C GLU A 236 -10.75 20.94 -23.27
N ASN A 237 -9.63 21.23 -23.93
CA ASN A 237 -8.50 21.98 -23.36
C ASN A 237 -7.90 21.33 -22.11
N PHE A 238 -7.87 19.99 -22.02
CA PHE A 238 -7.22 19.33 -20.88
C PHE A 238 -5.75 19.76 -20.67
N GLU A 239 -5.09 20.20 -21.76
CA GLU A 239 -3.72 20.74 -21.75
C GLU A 239 -3.60 22.07 -20.99
N ASP A 240 -4.68 22.79 -20.75
CA ASP A 240 -4.67 24.06 -20.01
C ASP A 240 -4.67 23.86 -18.49
N TYR A 241 -4.86 22.61 -18.03
CA TYR A 241 -4.83 22.29 -16.61
C TYR A 241 -3.41 21.95 -16.14
N PHE A 242 -3.03 22.56 -15.02
CA PHE A 242 -1.86 22.18 -14.25
C PHE A 242 -2.12 20.93 -13.41
N SER A 243 -3.32 20.83 -12.84
CA SER A 243 -3.79 19.63 -12.13
C SER A 243 -5.28 19.45 -12.32
N MET A 244 -5.72 18.19 -12.34
CA MET A 244 -7.12 17.82 -12.52
C MET A 244 -7.48 16.68 -11.61
N GLY A 245 -8.73 16.58 -11.21
CA GLY A 245 -9.11 15.69 -10.14
C GLY A 245 -10.60 15.52 -9.98
N PHE A 246 -10.98 14.82 -8.93
CA PHE A 246 -12.36 14.74 -8.48
C PHE A 246 -12.47 14.93 -6.97
N MET A 247 -13.67 15.28 -6.51
CA MET A 247 -14.04 15.34 -5.10
C MET A 247 -15.43 14.72 -4.89
N VAL A 248 -15.59 13.91 -3.85
CA VAL A 248 -16.91 13.61 -3.28
C VAL A 248 -17.38 14.85 -2.55
N TYR A 249 -18.32 15.56 -3.15
CA TYR A 249 -18.76 16.88 -2.73
C TYR A 249 -19.95 16.82 -1.75
N LYS A 250 -20.90 15.92 -1.98
CA LYS A 250 -22.08 15.76 -1.11
C LYS A 250 -22.38 14.31 -0.77
N GLU A 251 -22.97 14.12 0.41
CA GLU A 251 -23.68 12.90 0.86
C GLU A 251 -25.12 13.30 1.22
N ASN A 252 -26.10 12.69 0.57
CA ASN A 252 -27.53 12.94 0.79
C ASN A 252 -27.88 14.45 0.73
N GLY A 253 -27.25 15.18 -0.19
CA GLY A 253 -27.43 16.62 -0.39
C GLY A 253 -26.69 17.52 0.62
N GLN A 254 -26.02 16.95 1.63
CA GLN A 254 -25.18 17.69 2.58
C GLN A 254 -23.71 17.63 2.17
N LEU A 255 -22.92 18.64 2.53
CA LEU A 255 -21.47 18.64 2.24
C LEU A 255 -20.82 17.40 2.83
N PHE A 256 -20.08 16.68 1.99
CA PHE A 256 -19.42 15.45 2.40
C PHE A 256 -18.20 15.77 3.28
N GLN A 257 -18.21 15.22 4.49
CA GLN A 257 -17.22 15.45 5.54
C GLN A 257 -16.70 14.11 6.07
N PRO A 258 -15.79 13.45 5.32
CA PRO A 258 -15.30 12.12 5.66
C PRO A 258 -14.48 12.12 6.97
N PHE A 259 -13.80 13.22 7.33
CA PHE A 259 -12.87 13.33 8.47
C PHE A 259 -13.17 14.54 9.38
N GLY A 260 -14.44 14.82 9.64
CA GLY A 260 -14.84 16.04 10.33
C GLY A 260 -14.68 17.29 9.45
N SER A 261 -14.21 18.41 9.99
CA SER A 261 -14.19 19.72 9.31
C SER A 261 -13.22 19.84 8.12
N THR A 262 -12.36 18.85 7.89
CA THR A 262 -11.51 18.79 6.69
C THR A 262 -12.31 18.15 5.55
N GLY A 263 -12.66 18.96 4.54
CA GLY A 263 -13.60 18.61 3.48
C GLY A 263 -13.18 17.44 2.59
N ALA A 264 -14.18 16.88 1.90
CA ALA A 264 -14.17 16.03 0.70
C ALA A 264 -13.02 15.01 0.51
N ILE A 265 -13.36 13.74 0.26
CA ILE A 265 -12.41 12.80 -0.36
C ILE A 265 -12.18 13.29 -1.80
N GLY A 266 -10.94 13.57 -2.16
CA GLY A 266 -10.60 13.99 -3.52
C GLY A 266 -9.21 13.57 -3.97
N HIS A 267 -9.05 13.48 -5.28
CA HIS A 267 -7.81 13.06 -5.95
C HIS A 267 -7.42 14.07 -6.98
N PHE A 268 -6.13 14.43 -7.00
CA PHE A 268 -5.54 15.28 -8.01
C PHE A 268 -4.49 14.50 -8.79
N ILE A 269 -4.69 14.41 -10.11
CA ILE A 269 -3.71 13.98 -11.10
C ILE A 269 -2.62 15.06 -11.14
N LYS A 270 -1.40 14.70 -10.71
CA LYS A 270 -0.24 15.60 -10.81
C LYS A 270 0.43 15.53 -12.17
N THR A 271 0.42 14.36 -12.82
CA THR A 271 0.96 14.16 -14.16
C THR A 271 -0.10 13.54 -15.05
N LEU A 272 -0.58 14.30 -16.03
CA LEU A 272 -1.59 13.86 -17.00
C LEU A 272 -0.99 12.96 -18.09
N GLU A 273 -0.16 11.99 -17.69
CA GLU A 273 0.52 11.07 -18.60
C GLU A 273 -0.46 10.06 -19.21
N LYS A 274 -1.50 9.70 -18.45
CA LYS A 274 -2.59 8.84 -18.91
C LYS A 274 -3.82 9.67 -19.27
N LYS A 275 -4.59 9.20 -20.24
CA LYS A 275 -5.85 9.83 -20.67
C LYS A 275 -7.08 9.24 -19.99
N ARG A 276 -6.93 8.10 -19.32
CA ARG A 276 -8.02 7.42 -18.61
C ARG A 276 -7.55 6.97 -17.25
N TYR A 277 -8.41 7.17 -16.26
CA TYR A 277 -8.17 6.81 -14.88
C TYR A 277 -9.40 6.14 -14.31
N LYS A 278 -9.20 5.16 -13.44
CA LYS A 278 -10.27 4.50 -12.69
C LYS A 278 -9.80 4.39 -11.25
N ILE A 279 -10.56 4.99 -10.34
CA ILE A 279 -10.25 5.07 -8.92
C ILE A 279 -11.45 4.56 -8.14
N SER A 280 -11.24 3.76 -7.11
CA SER A 280 -12.30 3.40 -6.17
C SER A 280 -12.34 4.39 -5.01
N VAL A 281 -13.55 4.77 -4.60
CA VAL A 281 -13.81 5.57 -3.40
C VAL A 281 -14.62 4.71 -2.46
N SER A 282 -14.09 4.52 -1.26
CA SER A 282 -14.52 3.46 -0.35
C SER A 282 -14.88 4.01 1.03
N ASN A 283 -15.39 3.15 1.92
CA ASN A 283 -15.92 3.52 3.24
C ASN A 283 -17.10 4.49 3.18
N LEU A 284 -17.88 4.41 2.11
CA LEU A 284 -19.14 5.11 1.97
C LEU A 284 -20.22 4.43 2.82
N LYS A 285 -21.17 5.22 3.31
CA LYS A 285 -22.37 4.69 3.96
C LYS A 285 -23.28 3.99 2.95
N PRO A 286 -23.93 2.87 3.35
CA PRO A 286 -24.95 2.21 2.53
C PRO A 286 -26.17 3.09 2.33
N ASN A 287 -26.91 2.80 1.27
CA ASN A 287 -28.16 3.47 0.88
C ASN A 287 -28.06 5.01 0.89
N SER A 288 -26.90 5.55 0.53
CA SER A 288 -26.61 6.98 0.55
C SER A 288 -26.28 7.47 -0.84
N GLU A 289 -26.75 8.67 -1.17
CA GLU A 289 -26.47 9.31 -2.44
C GLU A 289 -25.24 10.20 -2.32
N TYR A 290 -24.30 10.03 -3.23
CA TYR A 290 -23.07 10.79 -3.29
C TYR A 290 -23.02 11.62 -4.56
N GLU A 291 -22.66 12.89 -4.43
CA GLU A 291 -22.34 13.76 -5.56
C GLU A 291 -20.82 13.86 -5.69
N VAL A 292 -20.28 13.45 -6.83
CA VAL A 292 -18.86 13.52 -7.16
C VAL A 292 -18.68 14.54 -8.28
N CYS A 293 -17.78 15.50 -8.08
CA CYS A 293 -17.50 16.56 -9.04
C CYS A 293 -16.06 16.51 -9.49
N LEU A 294 -15.80 16.90 -10.74
CA LEU A 294 -14.46 17.26 -11.18
C LEU A 294 -14.05 18.59 -10.55
N THR A 295 -12.74 18.70 -10.29
CA THR A 295 -12.12 19.94 -9.84
C THR A 295 -10.66 19.94 -10.29
N GLY A 296 -10.03 21.09 -10.30
CA GLY A 296 -8.66 21.23 -10.79
C GLY A 296 -8.14 22.65 -10.67
N GLN A 297 -6.93 22.81 -11.18
CA GLN A 297 -6.23 24.09 -11.26
C GLN A 297 -5.67 24.25 -12.67
N THR A 298 -5.93 25.39 -13.29
CA THR A 298 -5.38 25.76 -14.60
C THR A 298 -3.91 26.16 -14.51
N LYS A 299 -3.20 26.24 -15.64
CA LYS A 299 -1.77 26.62 -15.72
C LYS A 299 -1.46 28.01 -15.19
N ASP A 300 -2.43 28.90 -15.13
CA ASP A 300 -2.36 30.22 -14.50
C ASP A 300 -2.76 30.21 -13.01
N PHE A 301 -2.85 29.01 -12.42
CA PHE A 301 -3.20 28.76 -11.03
C PHE A 301 -4.64 29.11 -10.63
N ALA A 302 -5.55 29.39 -11.58
CA ALA A 302 -6.95 29.58 -11.26
C ALA A 302 -7.63 28.24 -10.91
N THR A 303 -8.51 28.25 -9.90
CA THR A 303 -9.34 27.09 -9.59
C THR A 303 -10.48 26.97 -10.59
N THR A 304 -10.81 25.75 -10.98
CA THR A 304 -11.98 25.45 -11.82
C THR A 304 -13.28 25.43 -11.02
N GLY A 305 -13.20 25.48 -9.68
CA GLY A 305 -14.33 25.16 -8.82
C GLY A 305 -14.73 23.69 -8.96
N TYR A 306 -16.04 23.43 -8.89
CA TYR A 306 -16.63 22.11 -9.08
C TYR A 306 -17.44 22.09 -10.37
N PHE A 307 -17.16 21.12 -11.23
CA PHE A 307 -17.84 20.99 -12.52
C PHE A 307 -18.03 19.51 -12.90
N ASN A 308 -18.85 19.25 -13.92
CA ASN A 308 -19.20 17.90 -14.36
C ASN A 308 -19.64 16.97 -13.20
N CYS A 309 -20.46 17.49 -12.29
CA CYS A 309 -20.90 16.73 -11.12
C CYS A 309 -21.85 15.60 -11.51
N LYS A 310 -21.66 14.43 -10.91
CA LYS A 310 -22.50 13.25 -11.07
C LYS A 310 -22.93 12.70 -9.73
N THR A 311 -24.13 12.16 -9.68
CA THR A 311 -24.67 11.51 -8.49
C THR A 311 -24.68 10.00 -8.65
N ILE A 312 -24.42 9.28 -7.58
CA ILE A 312 -24.55 7.82 -7.50
C ILE A 312 -25.08 7.43 -6.13
N ARG A 313 -25.91 6.39 -6.06
CA ARG A 313 -26.44 5.87 -4.80
C ARG A 313 -25.84 4.51 -4.49
N THR A 314 -25.24 4.37 -3.31
CA THR A 314 -24.78 3.07 -2.81
C THR A 314 -25.98 2.17 -2.51
N GLN A 315 -25.76 0.86 -2.58
CA GLN A 315 -26.79 -0.15 -2.32
C GLN A 315 -27.08 -0.29 -0.82
N ASN A 316 -28.11 -1.06 -0.49
CA ASN A 316 -28.38 -1.47 0.89
C ASN A 316 -27.20 -2.24 1.47
N GLU A 317 -27.01 -2.12 2.79
CA GLU A 317 -25.93 -2.79 3.50
C GLU A 317 -25.92 -4.30 3.21
N LYS A 318 -24.76 -4.79 2.81
CA LYS A 318 -24.55 -6.21 2.55
C LYS A 318 -23.97 -6.87 3.79
N GLN A 319 -24.12 -8.19 3.86
CA GLN A 319 -23.45 -8.98 4.90
C GLN A 319 -21.94 -8.76 4.81
N LYS A 320 -21.34 -8.26 5.89
CA LYS A 320 -19.91 -8.05 5.97
C LYS A 320 -19.20 -9.40 6.03
N LYS A 321 -18.12 -9.56 5.25
CA LYS A 321 -17.26 -10.73 5.31
C LYS A 321 -15.88 -10.40 5.86
N ALA A 322 -15.29 -11.37 6.53
CA ALA A 322 -13.91 -11.33 6.97
C ALA A 322 -13.18 -12.62 6.58
N ILE A 323 -11.87 -12.52 6.44
CA ILE A 323 -10.98 -13.67 6.31
C ILE A 323 -9.99 -13.65 7.48
N VAL A 324 -9.77 -14.79 8.11
CA VAL A 324 -8.80 -14.97 9.19
C VAL A 324 -7.72 -15.94 8.73
N PHE A 325 -6.52 -15.42 8.52
CA PHE A 325 -5.32 -16.19 8.23
C PHE A 325 -4.68 -16.64 9.53
N VAL A 326 -4.53 -17.95 9.70
CA VAL A 326 -3.86 -18.56 10.85
C VAL A 326 -2.57 -19.23 10.38
N ASN A 327 -1.44 -18.66 10.77
CA ASN A 327 -0.14 -19.09 10.32
C ASN A 327 0.25 -20.47 10.87
N TYR A 328 1.24 -21.12 10.26
CA TYR A 328 1.63 -22.51 10.55
C TYR A 328 2.22 -22.68 11.97
N ASP A 329 2.84 -21.63 12.50
CA ASP A 329 3.48 -21.52 13.81
C ASP A 329 2.51 -21.47 14.99
N VAL A 330 1.22 -21.17 14.75
CA VAL A 330 0.19 -21.13 15.80
C VAL A 330 -0.12 -22.55 16.32
N SER A 331 0.00 -22.75 17.63
CA SER A 331 -0.22 -24.06 18.25
C SER A 331 -1.68 -24.53 18.17
N SER A 332 -1.91 -25.84 18.33
CA SER A 332 -3.26 -26.40 18.38
C SER A 332 -4.12 -25.83 19.51
N GLN A 333 -3.51 -25.46 20.65
CA GLN A 333 -4.25 -24.85 21.77
C GLN A 333 -4.78 -23.47 21.38
N THR A 334 -3.92 -22.61 20.81
CA THR A 334 -4.33 -21.28 20.36
C THR A 334 -5.32 -21.36 19.21
N ARG A 335 -5.18 -22.33 18.29
CA ARG A 335 -6.17 -22.57 17.22
C ARG A 335 -7.59 -22.83 17.77
N ASN A 336 -7.71 -23.57 18.86
CA ASN A 336 -9.02 -23.78 19.49
C ASN A 336 -9.60 -22.48 20.05
N LEU A 337 -8.77 -21.61 20.63
CA LEU A 337 -9.21 -20.29 21.08
C LEU A 337 -9.58 -19.37 19.91
N ILE A 338 -8.85 -19.42 18.80
CA ILE A 338 -9.19 -18.69 17.57
C ILE A 338 -10.57 -19.14 17.07
N ASP A 339 -10.85 -20.45 17.07
CA ASP A 339 -12.15 -20.98 16.66
C ASP A 339 -13.28 -20.51 17.58
N GLU A 340 -13.05 -20.49 18.89
CA GLU A 340 -13.98 -19.95 19.86
C GLU A 340 -14.22 -18.44 19.66
N TRP A 341 -13.16 -17.67 19.44
CA TRP A 341 -13.23 -16.23 19.13
C TRP A 341 -14.01 -15.95 17.84
N ILE A 342 -13.74 -16.69 16.77
CA ILE A 342 -14.50 -16.60 15.51
C ILE A 342 -15.99 -16.86 15.76
N ASN A 343 -16.34 -17.91 16.51
CA ASN A 343 -17.73 -18.21 16.84
C ASN A 343 -18.43 -17.09 17.62
N GLU A 344 -17.71 -16.35 18.47
CA GLU A 344 -18.28 -15.18 19.15
C GLU A 344 -18.51 -14.01 18.19
N ILE A 345 -17.61 -13.77 17.24
CA ILE A 345 -17.76 -12.70 16.24
C ILE A 345 -18.89 -12.99 15.26
N GLU A 346 -19.07 -14.24 14.83
CA GLU A 346 -20.15 -14.57 13.88
C GLU A 346 -21.54 -14.25 14.44
N LYS A 347 -21.70 -14.24 15.77
CA LYS A 347 -22.94 -13.79 16.45
C LYS A 347 -23.23 -12.31 16.22
N THR A 348 -22.23 -11.50 15.87
CA THR A 348 -22.40 -10.07 15.52
C THR A 348 -22.83 -9.86 14.06
N GLY A 349 -23.04 -10.94 13.29
CA GLY A 349 -23.51 -10.89 11.90
C GLY A 349 -22.41 -10.78 10.85
N ILE A 350 -21.13 -10.85 11.24
CA ILE A 350 -19.99 -10.90 10.32
C ILE A 350 -19.75 -12.36 9.92
N SER A 351 -19.66 -12.65 8.62
CA SER A 351 -19.32 -14.00 8.15
C SER A 351 -17.80 -14.15 8.06
N ILE A 352 -17.23 -15.17 8.71
CA ILE A 352 -15.78 -15.36 8.77
C ILE A 352 -15.37 -16.59 7.97
N GLU A 353 -14.37 -16.43 7.11
CA GLU A 353 -13.66 -17.53 6.47
C GLU A 353 -12.29 -17.72 7.12
N LYS A 354 -12.03 -18.88 7.73
CA LYS A 354 -10.72 -19.20 8.30
C LYS A 354 -9.84 -19.89 7.25
N GLN A 355 -8.61 -19.38 7.08
CA GLN A 355 -7.59 -19.94 6.21
C GLN A 355 -6.34 -20.30 7.00
N ASN A 356 -5.93 -21.57 6.97
CA ASN A 356 -4.70 -22.00 7.61
C ASN A 356 -3.56 -21.92 6.59
N LEU A 357 -2.50 -21.18 6.94
CA LEU A 357 -1.30 -21.09 6.13
C LEU A 357 -0.34 -22.24 6.49
N ASN A 358 0.42 -22.68 5.51
CA ASN A 358 1.49 -23.65 5.69
C ASN A 358 2.85 -22.92 5.66
N GLN A 359 3.93 -23.64 5.98
CA GLN A 359 5.28 -23.07 6.01
C GLN A 359 5.79 -22.58 4.65
N GLU A 360 5.21 -23.07 3.55
CA GLU A 360 5.58 -22.68 2.18
C GLU A 360 4.78 -21.46 1.67
N SER A 361 3.75 -21.04 2.42
CA SER A 361 2.90 -19.92 2.04
C SER A 361 3.71 -18.63 2.08
N ASN A 362 3.65 -17.84 1.02
CA ASN A 362 4.36 -16.58 0.91
C ASN A 362 3.39 -15.39 0.72
N GLY A 363 3.91 -14.16 0.78
CA GLY A 363 3.10 -12.95 0.67
C GLY A 363 2.28 -12.86 -0.63
N ASN A 364 2.78 -13.42 -1.75
CA ASN A 364 2.05 -13.40 -3.02
C ASN A 364 0.85 -14.36 -3.01
N ASP A 365 0.96 -15.50 -2.34
CA ASP A 365 -0.14 -16.45 -2.19
C ASP A 365 -1.28 -15.79 -1.40
N VAL A 366 -0.93 -15.13 -0.28
CA VAL A 366 -1.90 -14.43 0.56
C VAL A 366 -2.53 -13.24 -0.18
N TYR A 367 -1.72 -12.45 -0.90
CA TYR A 367 -2.22 -11.34 -1.71
C TYR A 367 -3.19 -11.82 -2.79
N SER A 368 -2.85 -12.88 -3.52
CA SER A 368 -3.67 -13.44 -4.59
C SER A 368 -5.00 -13.96 -4.05
N LEU A 369 -4.98 -14.62 -2.89
CA LEU A 369 -6.20 -15.07 -2.23
C LEU A 369 -7.06 -13.91 -1.76
N LEU A 370 -6.47 -12.89 -1.12
CA LEU A 370 -7.18 -11.69 -0.70
C LEU A 370 -7.87 -10.99 -1.87
N LYS A 371 -7.14 -10.80 -2.98
CA LYS A 371 -7.68 -10.19 -4.20
C LYS A 371 -8.86 -10.99 -4.75
N THR A 372 -8.74 -12.31 -4.78
CA THR A 372 -9.81 -13.22 -5.20
C THR A 372 -11.04 -13.03 -4.31
N LYS A 373 -10.87 -13.11 -2.98
CA LYS A 373 -11.96 -12.99 -2.00
C LYS A 373 -12.64 -11.63 -2.00
N TYR A 374 -11.86 -10.57 -2.20
CA TYR A 374 -12.37 -9.23 -2.39
C TYR A 374 -13.23 -9.12 -3.65
N SER A 375 -12.82 -9.72 -4.76
CA SER A 375 -13.57 -9.69 -6.01
C SER A 375 -14.84 -10.54 -6.02
N GLU A 376 -14.95 -11.53 -5.13
CA GLU A 376 -16.06 -12.49 -5.07
C GLU A 376 -17.10 -12.16 -3.98
N SER A 377 -16.80 -11.23 -3.06
CA SER A 377 -17.61 -11.02 -1.87
C SER A 377 -17.42 -9.64 -1.24
N ASN A 378 -18.32 -9.28 -0.31
CA ASN A 378 -18.22 -8.04 0.47
C ASN A 378 -17.17 -8.18 1.60
N LEU A 379 -15.93 -8.51 1.23
CA LEU A 379 -14.81 -8.66 2.16
C LEU A 379 -14.40 -7.29 2.71
N LEU A 380 -14.53 -7.09 4.02
CA LEU A 380 -14.19 -5.83 4.68
C LEU A 380 -13.04 -5.96 5.69
N TYR A 381 -12.66 -7.18 6.07
CA TYR A 381 -11.64 -7.41 7.08
C TYR A 381 -10.74 -8.59 6.70
N ALA A 382 -9.44 -8.41 6.86
CA ALA A 382 -8.46 -9.48 6.85
C ALA A 382 -7.67 -9.46 8.15
N VAL A 383 -7.69 -10.58 8.87
CA VAL A 383 -6.98 -10.74 10.15
C VAL A 383 -5.87 -11.77 9.98
N PHE A 384 -4.67 -11.43 10.41
CA PHE A 384 -3.50 -12.28 10.33
C PHE A 384 -3.08 -12.67 11.74
N VAL A 385 -2.97 -13.97 12.01
CA VAL A 385 -2.65 -14.52 13.33
C VAL A 385 -1.41 -15.40 13.24
N GLY A 386 -0.37 -15.06 13.99
CA GLY A 386 0.93 -15.76 14.00
C GLY A 386 2.13 -14.82 14.12
N GLN A 387 3.33 -15.38 14.23
CA GLN A 387 4.60 -14.67 14.36
C GLN A 387 5.22 -14.45 12.97
N ASP A 388 5.43 -15.54 12.23
CA ASP A 388 6.06 -15.54 10.90
C ASP A 388 5.04 -15.29 9.79
N LEU A 389 4.28 -14.20 9.89
CA LEU A 389 3.21 -13.90 8.95
C LEU A 389 3.78 -13.67 7.53
N PRO A 390 3.33 -14.44 6.52
CA PRO A 390 3.76 -14.22 5.14
C PRO A 390 3.00 -13.03 4.56
N MET A 391 3.49 -11.83 4.88
CA MET A 391 2.92 -10.57 4.44
C MET A 391 3.48 -10.20 3.06
N PRO A 392 2.65 -9.77 2.09
CA PRO A 392 3.16 -9.20 0.86
C PRO A 392 3.90 -7.91 1.20
N MET A 393 5.16 -7.84 0.83
CA MET A 393 5.98 -6.63 0.98
C MET A 393 6.01 -5.92 -0.37
N ILE A 394 5.53 -4.68 -0.41
CA ILE A 394 5.81 -3.80 -1.55
C ILE A 394 6.87 -2.81 -1.11
N THR A 395 8.02 -2.86 -1.78
CA THR A 395 9.03 -1.82 -1.67
C THR A 395 8.52 -0.63 -2.45
N LEU A 396 8.02 0.39 -1.75
CA LEU A 396 7.71 1.65 -2.39
C LEU A 396 9.00 2.41 -2.58
N GLN A 397 9.41 2.57 -3.85
CA GLN A 397 10.44 3.52 -4.21
C GLN A 397 9.84 4.92 -4.13
N THR A 398 9.69 5.45 -2.92
CA THR A 398 9.07 6.77 -2.73
C THR A 398 10.03 7.85 -3.20
N ALA A 399 9.76 8.42 -4.38
CA ALA A 399 10.37 9.66 -4.87
C ALA A 399 9.97 10.92 -4.05
N TYR A 400 9.45 10.74 -2.83
CA TYR A 400 8.78 11.81 -2.06
C TYR A 400 9.73 12.67 -1.24
N TYR A 401 10.94 12.18 -1.01
CA TYR A 401 12.03 12.98 -0.48
C TYR A 401 13.16 12.92 -1.49
N ASN A 402 13.75 14.06 -1.82
CA ASN A 402 15.01 14.16 -2.55
C ASN A 402 16.20 13.58 -1.73
N TYR A 403 15.97 12.53 -0.95
CA TYR A 403 17.07 11.70 -0.48
C TYR A 403 17.59 10.99 -1.73
N GLU A 404 18.85 11.24 -2.04
CA GLU A 404 19.55 10.64 -3.18
C GLU A 404 19.61 9.11 -3.09
N GLU A 405 19.22 8.53 -1.95
CA GLU A 405 18.98 7.11 -1.77
C GLU A 405 17.50 6.81 -1.46
N PRO A 406 16.84 5.95 -2.24
CA PRO A 406 15.50 5.47 -1.93
C PRO A 406 15.58 4.61 -0.67
N THR A 407 15.28 5.17 0.50
CA THR A 407 15.10 4.36 1.72
C THR A 407 13.91 3.42 1.49
N PRO A 408 14.11 2.10 1.42
CA PRO A 408 13.05 1.15 1.15
C PRO A 408 12.16 1.05 2.38
N PHE A 409 11.12 1.89 2.45
CA PHE A 409 10.08 1.68 3.43
C PHE A 409 9.22 0.51 2.97
N SER A 410 9.44 -0.65 3.60
CA SER A 410 8.60 -1.82 3.41
C SER A 410 7.43 -1.76 4.38
N PHE A 411 6.23 -1.53 3.85
CA PHE A 411 5.00 -1.49 4.64
C PHE A 411 4.17 -2.75 4.30
N PRO A 412 4.20 -3.78 5.16
CA PRO A 412 3.61 -5.10 4.88
C PRO A 412 2.11 -5.07 4.62
N LEU A 413 1.39 -4.06 5.10
CA LEU A 413 -0.06 -3.94 4.93
C LEU A 413 -0.46 -2.88 3.90
N ARG A 414 0.36 -1.85 3.65
CA ARG A 414 0.11 -0.90 2.55
C ARG A 414 0.05 -1.61 1.20
N SER A 415 0.82 -2.67 1.02
CA SER A 415 0.84 -3.52 -0.17
C SER A 415 -0.52 -4.11 -0.53
N LEU A 416 -1.36 -4.41 0.46
CA LEU A 416 -2.67 -5.02 0.28
C LEU A 416 -3.77 -4.01 -0.08
N THR A 417 -3.48 -2.72 0.09
CA THR A 417 -4.45 -1.61 -0.07
C THR A 417 -4.35 -0.92 -1.43
N PHE A 418 -3.29 -1.19 -2.20
CA PHE A 418 -3.05 -0.56 -3.48
C PHE A 418 -3.62 -1.40 -4.64
N ASP A 419 -4.75 -0.93 -5.14
CA ASP A 419 -5.35 -1.16 -6.45
C ASP A 419 -5.66 -2.62 -6.87
N THR A 420 -6.96 -2.93 -6.93
CA THR A 420 -7.50 -4.12 -7.58
C THR A 420 -7.18 -4.19 -9.08
N THR A 421 -6.76 -3.09 -9.70
CA THR A 421 -6.54 -2.95 -11.16
C THR A 421 -5.08 -2.86 -11.62
N ASN A 422 -4.07 -2.93 -10.73
CA ASN A 422 -2.63 -2.83 -11.09
C ASN A 422 -2.28 -1.62 -11.99
N GLN A 423 -3.15 -0.61 -12.09
CA GLN A 423 -2.87 0.60 -12.82
C GLN A 423 -2.28 1.59 -11.83
N ASP A 424 -0.96 1.61 -11.76
CA ASP A 424 -0.21 2.76 -11.26
C ASP A 424 -0.76 4.02 -11.96
N SER A 425 -1.65 4.74 -11.28
CA SER A 425 -2.57 5.63 -11.96
C SER A 425 -1.94 7.00 -12.20
N GLY A 426 -0.62 7.19 -11.98
CA GLY A 426 0.03 8.50 -12.12
C GLY A 426 -0.45 9.54 -11.11
N PHE A 427 -1.22 9.12 -10.10
CA PHE A 427 -1.62 9.94 -8.98
C PHE A 427 -0.60 9.78 -7.85
N LEU A 428 0.29 10.76 -7.68
CA LEU A 428 1.06 10.92 -6.45
C LEU A 428 0.11 11.46 -5.35
N GLY A 429 -0.66 10.57 -4.73
CA GLY A 429 -1.65 10.92 -3.72
C GLY A 429 -1.47 10.18 -2.40
N PRO A 430 -0.81 10.77 -1.38
CA PRO A 430 -1.04 10.44 0.04
C PRO A 430 -2.50 10.75 0.50
N THR A 431 -3.39 11.12 -0.42
CA THR A 431 -4.74 11.63 -0.18
C THR A 431 -5.84 10.60 -0.43
N HIS A 432 -5.52 9.32 -0.58
CA HIS A 432 -6.49 8.25 -0.35
C HIS A 432 -6.33 7.74 1.08
N PRO A 433 -6.82 8.46 2.10
CA PRO A 433 -6.64 8.07 3.48
C PRO A 433 -7.57 6.91 3.85
N LEU A 434 -8.05 6.06 2.95
CA LEU A 434 -9.05 5.04 3.27
C LEU A 434 -8.72 3.70 2.63
N ASN A 435 -8.58 2.67 3.47
CA ASN A 435 -8.43 1.30 3.00
C ASN A 435 -9.81 0.71 2.71
N GLU A 436 -9.94 -0.03 1.61
CA GLU A 436 -11.17 -0.78 1.29
C GLU A 436 -11.43 -1.89 2.31
N ILE A 437 -10.37 -2.61 2.64
CA ILE A 437 -10.37 -3.66 3.65
C ILE A 437 -9.62 -3.17 4.89
N THR A 438 -10.15 -3.51 6.06
CA THR A 438 -9.41 -3.43 7.30
C THR A 438 -8.33 -4.51 7.30
N LEU A 439 -7.13 -4.12 7.69
CA LEU A 439 -6.04 -5.04 7.92
C LEU A 439 -5.74 -5.08 9.41
N ALA A 440 -5.75 -6.28 9.97
CA ALA A 440 -5.55 -6.51 11.40
C ALA A 440 -4.53 -7.61 11.64
N VAL A 441 -3.71 -7.44 12.66
CA VAL A 441 -2.69 -8.42 13.05
C VAL A 441 -2.86 -8.82 14.50
N ILE A 442 -2.81 -10.11 14.76
CA ILE A 442 -2.75 -10.69 16.10
C ILE A 442 -1.44 -11.48 16.17
N LYS A 443 -0.34 -10.76 16.37
CA LYS A 443 1.03 -11.27 16.39
C LYS A 443 1.64 -11.09 17.77
N TYR A 444 2.14 -12.17 18.36
CA TYR A 444 2.95 -12.09 19.57
C TYR A 444 3.89 -13.31 19.67
N ASP A 445 5.14 -13.08 20.06
CA ASP A 445 6.23 -14.08 20.11
C ASP A 445 6.05 -15.12 21.24
N ASP A 446 5.35 -14.74 22.30
CA ASP A 446 4.98 -15.62 23.41
C ASP A 446 3.59 -16.22 23.24
N GLU A 447 3.55 -17.54 23.01
CA GLU A 447 2.32 -18.33 22.86
C GLU A 447 1.38 -18.24 24.08
N THR A 448 1.92 -18.11 25.30
CA THR A 448 1.11 -17.96 26.52
C THR A 448 0.40 -16.61 26.51
N LYS A 449 1.09 -15.53 26.10
CA LYS A 449 0.47 -14.21 26.00
C LYS A 449 -0.55 -14.14 24.87
N LEU A 450 -0.31 -14.83 23.75
CA LEU A 450 -1.28 -14.95 22.67
C LEU A 450 -2.56 -15.69 23.14
N ASN A 451 -2.42 -16.81 23.85
CA ASN A 451 -3.53 -17.52 24.47
C ASN A 451 -4.31 -16.62 25.45
N ASN A 452 -3.61 -15.91 26.35
CA ASN A 452 -4.21 -15.00 27.31
C ASN A 452 -4.97 -13.85 26.63
N TYR A 453 -4.42 -13.33 25.52
CA TYR A 453 -5.09 -12.34 24.70
C TYR A 453 -6.41 -12.87 24.13
N PHE A 454 -6.42 -14.05 23.50
CA PHE A 454 -7.65 -14.63 22.96
C PHE A 454 -8.70 -14.88 24.04
N GLN A 455 -8.30 -15.43 25.19
CA GLN A 455 -9.22 -15.60 26.32
C GLN A 455 -9.82 -14.27 26.78
N ARG A 456 -8.99 -13.21 26.83
CA ARG A 456 -9.45 -11.87 27.21
C ARG A 456 -10.49 -11.32 26.23
N VAL A 457 -10.27 -11.40 24.91
CA VAL A 457 -11.26 -10.94 23.93
C VAL A 457 -12.51 -11.81 23.88
N ILE A 458 -12.39 -13.14 24.00
CA ILE A 458 -13.55 -14.06 24.09
C ILE A 458 -14.41 -13.71 25.31
N ASN A 459 -13.78 -13.49 26.47
CA ASN A 459 -14.49 -13.11 27.68
C ASN A 459 -15.21 -11.77 27.51
N HIS A 460 -14.63 -10.83 26.77
CA HIS A 460 -15.28 -9.57 26.45
C HIS A 460 -16.55 -9.78 25.60
N TYR A 461 -16.55 -10.63 24.57
CA TYR A 461 -17.78 -10.93 23.82
C TYR A 461 -18.84 -11.64 24.66
N LYS A 462 -18.44 -12.57 25.51
CA LYS A 462 -19.36 -13.31 26.38
C LYS A 462 -19.94 -12.47 27.51
N SER A 463 -19.23 -11.44 27.93
CA SER A 463 -19.64 -10.53 29.00
C SER A 463 -19.18 -9.11 28.67
N PRO A 464 -19.87 -8.43 27.74
CA PRO A 464 -19.49 -7.09 27.30
C PRO A 464 -19.48 -6.13 28.49
N LYS A 465 -18.39 -5.39 28.62
CA LYS A 465 -18.29 -4.27 29.54
C LYS A 465 -18.84 -3.03 28.83
N GLU A 466 -19.73 -2.30 29.50
CA GLU A 466 -20.11 -0.96 29.04
C GLU A 466 -18.95 0.01 29.27
N TYR A 467 -18.52 0.68 28.20
CA TYR A 467 -17.49 1.70 28.24
C TYR A 467 -18.14 3.08 28.17
N THR A 468 -17.68 3.98 29.03
CA THR A 468 -18.21 5.34 29.18
C THR A 468 -17.71 6.32 28.12
N GLY A 469 -16.74 5.91 27.31
CA GLY A 469 -16.03 6.78 26.37
C GLY A 469 -15.09 7.76 27.07
N LYS A 470 -14.53 7.40 28.23
CA LYS A 470 -13.49 8.19 28.89
C LYS A 470 -12.18 8.06 28.12
N ILE A 471 -11.58 9.21 27.80
CA ILE A 471 -10.41 9.28 26.94
C ILE A 471 -9.23 9.77 27.75
N LEU A 472 -8.11 9.08 27.65
CA LEU A 472 -6.81 9.64 28.01
C LEU A 472 -6.09 10.09 26.74
N LEU A 473 -5.93 11.39 26.58
CA LEU A 473 -5.06 11.96 25.56
C LEU A 473 -3.65 12.16 26.13
N ALA A 474 -2.73 11.28 25.75
CA ALA A 474 -1.31 11.34 26.03
C ALA A 474 -0.59 12.06 24.90
N ASP A 475 -0.47 13.39 25.03
CA ASP A 475 0.17 14.28 24.08
C ASP A 475 1.62 14.52 24.47
N ALA A 476 2.55 13.93 23.73
CA ALA A 476 3.98 14.12 23.91
C ALA A 476 4.58 15.09 22.88
N MET A 477 3.76 15.73 22.04
CA MET A 477 4.20 16.72 21.07
C MET A 477 4.48 18.08 21.73
N ILE A 478 5.44 18.84 21.20
CA ILE A 478 5.60 20.24 21.57
C ILE A 478 4.43 21.10 21.05
N PRO A 479 4.12 22.26 21.66
CA PRO A 479 2.96 23.07 21.27
C PRO A 479 2.93 23.51 19.81
N ALA A 480 4.10 23.66 19.17
CA ALA A 480 4.20 24.02 17.75
C ALA A 480 3.73 22.90 16.80
N GLU A 481 3.69 21.67 17.29
CA GLU A 481 3.38 20.46 16.51
C GLU A 481 2.06 19.79 16.98
N SER A 482 1.61 20.08 18.20
CA SER A 482 0.34 19.57 18.71
C SER A 482 -0.84 20.28 18.04
N SER A 483 -1.56 19.53 17.20
CA SER A 483 -2.80 19.98 16.55
C SER A 483 -4.07 19.46 17.22
N ILE A 484 -3.95 18.49 18.13
CA ILE A 484 -5.10 17.80 18.74
C ILE A 484 -5.70 18.57 19.93
N ASN A 485 -4.90 19.40 20.60
CA ASN A 485 -5.32 20.21 21.75
C ASN A 485 -6.44 21.22 21.42
N ASN A 486 -6.67 21.51 20.13
CA ASN A 486 -7.74 22.37 19.65
C ASN A 486 -9.13 21.68 19.68
N TYR A 487 -9.19 20.39 19.98
CA TYR A 487 -10.43 19.63 20.03
C TYR A 487 -10.86 19.36 21.47
N ASN A 488 -12.09 19.76 21.78
CA ASN A 488 -12.68 19.56 23.09
C ASN A 488 -13.58 18.32 23.06
N PHE A 489 -13.03 17.18 23.48
CA PHE A 489 -13.83 15.96 23.71
C PHE A 489 -14.38 15.98 25.13
N GLN A 490 -15.66 15.63 25.28
CA GLN A 490 -16.23 15.39 26.60
C GLN A 490 -15.54 14.17 27.23
N ASN A 491 -15.31 14.20 28.56
CA ASN A 491 -14.68 13.10 29.32
C ASN A 491 -13.23 12.78 28.92
N MET A 492 -12.47 13.78 28.45
CA MET A 492 -11.06 13.63 28.14
C MET A 492 -10.16 14.11 29.28
N ASP A 493 -9.34 13.21 29.79
CA ASP A 493 -8.16 13.52 30.59
C ASP A 493 -6.98 13.82 29.67
N TYR A 494 -6.32 14.95 29.92
CA TYR A 494 -5.17 15.39 29.13
C TYR A 494 -3.87 15.18 29.90
N LEU A 495 -2.88 14.56 29.26
CA LEU A 495 -1.50 14.49 29.70
C LEU A 495 -0.61 15.14 28.65
N GLY A 496 -0.05 16.30 28.98
CA GLY A 496 0.91 17.03 28.15
C GLY A 496 2.04 17.63 28.96
N GLY A 497 2.62 18.74 28.50
CA GLY A 497 3.64 19.49 29.23
C GLY A 497 5.06 19.33 28.70
N ILE A 498 5.23 18.70 27.55
CA ILE A 498 6.48 18.75 26.78
C ILE A 498 6.49 20.06 25.99
N THR A 499 7.43 20.95 26.28
CA THR A 499 7.61 22.21 25.53
C THR A 499 8.87 22.20 24.68
N ASP A 500 9.80 21.31 24.99
CA ASP A 500 11.09 21.13 24.32
C ASP A 500 11.50 19.66 24.43
N TYR A 501 11.74 19.00 23.29
CA TYR A 501 12.19 17.61 23.26
C TYR A 501 13.58 17.42 23.89
N GLY A 502 14.40 18.47 23.98
CA GLY A 502 15.68 18.44 24.69
C GLY A 502 15.56 18.43 26.22
N ASN A 503 14.37 18.71 26.78
CA ASN A 503 14.18 18.83 28.22
C ASN A 503 13.91 17.48 28.90
N VAL A 504 15.00 16.84 29.34
CA VAL A 504 14.96 15.53 30.04
C VAL A 504 14.08 15.54 31.29
N GLN A 505 14.00 16.66 32.04
CA GLN A 505 13.16 16.74 33.24
C GLN A 505 11.67 16.71 32.90
N GLN A 506 11.25 17.40 31.84
CA GLN A 506 9.88 17.35 31.34
C GLN A 506 9.56 15.94 30.84
N ALA A 507 10.45 15.32 30.07
CA ALA A 507 10.28 13.96 29.57
C ALA A 507 10.10 12.94 30.71
N ASN A 508 10.95 12.99 31.74
CA ASN A 508 10.83 12.12 32.93
C ASN A 508 9.54 12.35 33.71
N THR A 509 9.13 13.63 33.86
CA THR A 509 7.89 13.99 34.57
C THR A 509 6.68 13.44 33.82
N TRP A 510 6.64 13.65 32.49
CA TRP A 510 5.59 13.14 31.62
C TRP A 510 5.54 11.61 31.67
N GLN A 511 6.67 10.91 31.54
CA GLN A 511 6.73 9.44 31.56
C GLN A 511 6.24 8.87 32.92
N THR A 512 6.59 9.54 34.03
CA THR A 512 6.13 9.16 35.37
C THR A 512 4.61 9.30 35.52
N GLN A 513 4.04 10.41 35.03
CA GLN A 513 2.59 10.63 35.03
C GLN A 513 1.89 9.66 34.08
N TYR A 514 2.47 9.41 32.90
CA TYR A 514 1.96 8.47 31.92
C TYR A 514 1.81 7.06 32.52
N LYS A 515 2.86 6.57 33.17
CA LYS A 515 2.83 5.30 33.93
C LYS A 515 1.65 5.21 34.91
N GLN A 516 1.37 6.29 35.64
CA GLN A 516 0.25 6.31 36.59
C GLN A 516 -1.10 6.27 35.86
N LYS A 517 -1.24 7.07 34.81
CA LYS A 517 -2.48 7.19 34.03
C LYS A 517 -2.83 5.93 33.24
N LEU A 518 -1.84 5.14 32.81
CA LEU A 518 -2.08 3.81 32.20
C LEU A 518 -2.82 2.83 33.11
N LYS A 519 -2.89 3.10 34.42
CA LYS A 519 -3.60 2.27 35.42
C LYS A 519 -4.95 2.84 35.82
N GLU A 520 -5.33 4.01 35.33
CA GLU A 520 -6.62 4.65 35.60
C GLU A 520 -7.74 4.00 34.77
N ASN A 521 -8.99 4.20 35.18
CA ASN A 521 -10.15 3.64 34.51
C ASN A 521 -10.56 4.54 33.33
N GLN A 522 -9.78 4.46 32.26
CA GLN A 522 -10.02 5.07 30.96
C GLN A 522 -10.48 3.98 29.99
N ASP A 523 -11.26 4.37 28.98
CA ASP A 523 -11.75 3.44 27.96
C ASP A 523 -10.89 3.52 26.69
N ILE A 524 -10.40 4.71 26.34
CA ILE A 524 -9.59 4.96 25.15
C ILE A 524 -8.30 5.68 25.54
N LEU A 525 -7.16 5.17 25.08
CA LEU A 525 -5.86 5.83 25.14
C LEU A 525 -5.54 6.38 23.76
N VAL A 526 -5.29 7.69 23.67
CA VAL A 526 -4.86 8.36 22.45
C VAL A 526 -3.43 8.84 22.65
N ILE A 527 -2.49 8.28 21.89
CA ILE A 527 -1.07 8.66 21.90
C ILE A 527 -0.85 9.60 20.72
N ASN A 528 -0.53 10.86 21.02
CA ASN A 528 -0.10 11.84 20.02
C ASN A 528 1.37 12.18 20.29
N ALA A 529 2.28 11.61 19.50
CA ALA A 529 3.71 11.69 19.76
C ALA A 529 4.50 11.49 18.47
N HIS A 530 5.76 11.94 18.43
CA HIS A 530 6.72 11.36 17.49
C HIS A 530 7.04 9.93 17.90
N GLY A 531 7.49 9.13 16.94
CA GLY A 531 7.91 7.76 17.22
C GLY A 531 8.66 7.11 16.08
N SER A 532 8.99 5.86 16.32
CA SER A 532 9.59 4.93 15.38
C SER A 532 8.93 3.56 15.55
N GLN A 533 9.51 2.54 14.93
CA GLN A 533 9.08 1.16 15.07
C GLN A 533 9.24 0.63 16.50
N GLU A 534 10.18 1.17 17.28
CA GLU A 534 10.58 0.61 18.60
C GLU A 534 10.19 1.51 19.79
N ILE A 535 9.95 2.81 19.53
CA ILE A 535 9.72 3.80 20.58
C ILE A 535 8.68 4.84 20.19
N HIS A 536 8.07 5.48 21.19
CA HIS A 536 7.45 6.79 21.02
C HIS A 536 7.92 7.79 22.08
N TYR A 537 7.75 9.06 21.76
CA TYR A 537 8.18 10.21 22.54
C TYR A 537 7.39 10.34 23.85
N PRO A 538 7.93 11.08 24.84
CA PRO A 538 8.99 12.11 24.75
C PRO A 538 10.42 11.53 24.71
N CYS A 539 11.24 11.95 23.72
CA CYS A 539 12.63 11.47 23.64
C CYS A 539 13.64 12.33 24.42
N GLY A 540 14.81 11.74 24.67
CA GLY A 540 15.75 12.04 25.74
C GLY A 540 16.22 10.70 26.32
N GLN A 541 16.16 10.52 27.64
CA GLN A 541 16.31 9.21 28.32
C GLN A 541 14.98 8.56 28.74
N ALA A 542 13.84 9.17 28.39
CA ALA A 542 12.51 8.80 28.89
C ALA A 542 11.54 8.33 27.79
N CYS A 543 12.08 7.79 26.69
CA CYS A 543 11.27 7.22 25.62
C CYS A 543 10.36 6.11 26.16
N VAL A 544 9.21 5.92 25.53
CA VAL A 544 8.35 4.79 25.81
C VAL A 544 8.64 3.69 24.79
N HIS A 545 9.35 2.66 25.24
CA HIS A 545 9.68 1.46 24.48
C HIS A 545 8.86 0.26 24.97
N ALA A 546 8.93 -0.87 24.26
CA ALA A 546 8.25 -2.11 24.65
C ALA A 546 8.46 -2.48 26.13
N GLU A 547 9.71 -2.50 26.61
CA GLU A 547 10.00 -2.92 28.00
C GLU A 547 9.37 -2.01 29.06
N PHE A 548 9.29 -0.70 28.79
CA PHE A 548 8.55 0.22 29.66
C PHE A 548 7.09 -0.20 29.77
N ILE A 549 6.46 -0.54 28.64
CA ILE A 549 5.05 -0.97 28.60
C ILE A 549 4.88 -2.32 29.31
N ARG A 550 5.78 -3.28 29.09
CA ARG A 550 5.78 -4.57 29.81
C ARG A 550 5.89 -4.39 31.32
N ALA A 551 6.72 -3.46 31.77
CA ALA A 551 6.87 -3.13 33.19
C ALA A 551 5.65 -2.35 33.75
N ASN A 552 4.84 -1.75 32.88
CA ASN A 552 3.73 -0.87 33.24
C ASN A 552 2.47 -1.16 32.38
N PRO A 553 1.93 -2.40 32.40
CA PRO A 553 0.91 -2.81 31.45
C PRO A 553 -0.38 -2.00 31.61
N THR A 554 -0.96 -1.55 30.51
CA THR A 554 -2.13 -0.67 30.56
C THR A 554 -3.41 -1.41 30.95
N LYS A 555 -4.32 -0.72 31.62
CA LYS A 555 -5.70 -1.18 31.88
C LYS A 555 -6.72 -0.68 30.86
N ILE A 556 -6.26 0.12 29.90
CA ILE A 556 -7.11 0.81 28.95
C ILE A 556 -7.41 -0.14 27.78
N PRO A 557 -8.68 -0.44 27.48
CA PRO A 557 -9.05 -1.50 26.53
C PRO A 557 -8.75 -1.14 25.07
N PHE A 558 -8.84 0.14 24.70
CA PHE A 558 -8.63 0.60 23.33
C PHE A 558 -7.50 1.61 23.25
N ILE A 559 -6.64 1.45 22.25
CA ILE A 559 -5.46 2.29 22.05
C ILE A 559 -5.47 2.84 20.63
N MET A 560 -5.23 4.13 20.50
CA MET A 560 -5.05 4.82 19.22
C MET A 560 -3.72 5.54 19.27
N ALA A 561 -2.82 5.21 18.37
CA ALA A 561 -1.49 5.81 18.33
C ALA A 561 -1.26 6.53 17.01
N VAL A 562 -1.35 7.85 17.07
CA VAL A 562 -1.00 8.76 15.99
C VAL A 562 0.45 9.18 16.19
N SER A 563 1.33 8.23 15.90
CA SER A 563 2.77 8.34 16.05
C SER A 563 3.45 7.58 14.92
N CYS A 564 4.49 8.17 14.33
CA CYS A 564 5.18 7.61 13.17
C CYS A 564 5.63 6.16 13.43
N ASN A 565 5.28 5.25 12.52
CA ASN A 565 5.69 3.84 12.50
C ASN A 565 5.41 3.02 13.77
N ILE A 566 4.67 3.52 14.76
CA ILE A 566 4.40 2.81 16.02
C ILE A 566 3.55 1.54 15.81
N GLY A 567 2.76 1.51 14.73
CA GLY A 567 1.94 0.37 14.32
C GLY A 567 2.72 -0.70 13.55
N TYR A 568 4.02 -0.51 13.31
CA TYR A 568 4.85 -1.48 12.61
C TYR A 568 5.02 -2.75 13.46
N PHE A 569 4.26 -3.78 13.12
CA PHE A 569 4.14 -5.02 13.90
C PHE A 569 5.18 -6.09 13.55
N MET A 570 5.95 -5.90 12.48
CA MET A 570 7.04 -6.80 12.10
C MET A 570 8.25 -6.64 13.03
N GLU A 571 8.34 -5.50 13.72
CA GLU A 571 9.33 -5.28 14.77
C GLU A 571 8.81 -5.88 16.09
N ASP A 572 9.53 -6.86 16.63
CA ASP A 572 9.14 -7.54 17.88
C ASP A 572 9.17 -6.60 19.07
N SER A 573 10.03 -5.57 19.03
CA SER A 573 10.09 -4.52 20.04
C SER A 573 9.04 -3.41 19.85
N SER A 574 8.07 -3.59 18.95
CA SER A 574 6.99 -2.63 18.71
C SER A 574 6.24 -2.26 19.99
N PRO A 575 6.13 -0.96 20.33
CA PRO A 575 5.32 -0.50 21.44
C PRO A 575 3.87 -0.95 21.33
N MET A 576 3.28 -0.96 20.12
CA MET A 576 1.88 -1.37 19.96
C MET A 576 1.65 -2.85 20.28
N LEU A 577 2.59 -3.74 19.95
CA LEU A 577 2.48 -5.14 20.37
C LEU A 577 2.46 -5.23 21.90
N SER A 578 3.38 -4.55 22.57
CA SER A 578 3.44 -4.55 24.04
C SER A 578 2.16 -3.98 24.67
N TYR A 579 1.62 -2.90 24.11
CA TYR A 579 0.38 -2.30 24.57
C TYR A 579 -0.80 -3.26 24.51
N VAL A 580 -0.97 -3.99 23.41
CA VAL A 580 -2.11 -4.89 23.20
C VAL A 580 -1.98 -6.20 23.98
N PHE A 581 -0.78 -6.78 24.05
CA PHE A 581 -0.60 -8.14 24.53
C PHE A 581 -0.18 -8.29 26.00
N GLU A 582 0.34 -7.24 26.65
CA GLU A 582 0.86 -7.32 28.03
C GLU A 582 -0.15 -6.92 29.11
N GLY A 583 -1.23 -6.23 28.73
CA GLY A 583 -2.20 -5.64 29.66
C GLY A 583 -3.63 -6.13 29.48
N GLU A 584 -4.57 -5.26 29.82
CA GLU A 584 -6.01 -5.51 29.65
C GLU A 584 -6.55 -5.01 28.29
N SER A 585 -5.67 -4.46 27.44
CA SER A 585 -6.03 -3.98 26.12
C SER A 585 -6.59 -5.09 25.24
N LEU A 586 -7.59 -4.71 24.45
CA LEU A 586 -8.32 -5.61 23.56
C LEU A 586 -7.94 -5.35 22.10
N ALA A 587 -7.65 -4.09 21.75
CA ALA A 587 -7.23 -3.71 20.41
C ALA A 587 -6.50 -2.36 20.42
N GLY A 588 -5.64 -2.19 19.41
CA GLY A 588 -4.92 -0.96 19.13
C GLY A 588 -5.01 -0.58 17.66
N ILE A 589 -4.99 0.72 17.37
CA ILE A 589 -4.87 1.27 16.03
C ILE A 589 -3.56 2.06 16.00
N GLY A 590 -2.60 1.62 15.20
CA GLY A 590 -1.27 2.23 15.13
C GLY A 590 -0.91 2.67 13.73
N SER A 591 -0.21 3.80 13.60
CA SER A 591 0.28 4.24 12.30
C SER A 591 1.52 3.44 11.87
N GLU A 592 1.47 2.88 10.67
CA GLU A 592 2.62 2.27 10.00
C GLU A 592 3.44 3.27 9.20
N LEU A 593 2.95 4.50 9.02
CA LEU A 593 3.60 5.52 8.19
C LEU A 593 4.18 6.63 9.04
N VAL A 594 5.01 7.45 8.39
CA VAL A 594 5.36 8.78 8.89
C VAL A 594 4.10 9.64 8.83
N SER A 595 3.56 9.98 10.00
CA SER A 595 2.37 10.81 10.15
C SER A 595 2.79 12.25 10.42
N VAL A 596 2.88 13.05 9.36
CA VAL A 596 3.19 14.50 9.44
C VAL A 596 1.94 15.33 9.16
N ASP A 597 1.80 16.45 9.87
CA ASP A 597 0.86 17.56 9.64
C ASP A 597 -0.65 17.33 9.80
N ILE A 598 -1.13 16.09 9.93
CA ILE A 598 -2.59 15.79 10.03
C ILE A 598 -2.98 15.02 11.31
N ASN A 599 -2.06 14.89 12.26
CA ASN A 599 -2.20 13.99 13.41
C ASN A 599 -3.45 14.28 14.26
N GLY A 600 -3.74 15.55 14.55
CA GLY A 600 -4.92 15.93 15.33
C GLY A 600 -6.23 15.64 14.62
N VAL A 601 -6.29 15.81 13.29
CA VAL A 601 -7.50 15.51 12.49
C VAL A 601 -7.76 14.01 12.48
N MET A 602 -6.72 13.20 12.27
CA MET A 602 -6.84 11.75 12.23
C MET A 602 -7.22 11.17 13.60
N ALA A 603 -6.56 11.65 14.67
CA ALA A 603 -6.91 11.26 16.03
C ALA A 603 -8.37 11.61 16.35
N LYS A 604 -8.80 12.83 16.02
CA LYS A 604 -10.18 13.26 16.22
C LYS A 604 -11.16 12.35 15.48
N TYR A 605 -10.91 12.09 14.21
CA TYR A 605 -11.77 11.22 13.43
C TYR A 605 -11.88 9.83 14.07
N MET A 606 -10.77 9.21 14.45
CA MET A 606 -10.79 7.87 15.05
C MET A 606 -11.58 7.85 16.36
N ILE A 607 -11.38 8.86 17.22
CA ILE A 607 -12.15 9.04 18.46
C ILE A 607 -13.65 9.16 18.15
N GLU A 608 -14.03 10.05 17.22
CA GLU A 608 -15.43 10.27 16.84
C GLU A 608 -16.08 9.01 16.27
N GLN A 609 -15.36 8.23 15.44
CA GLN A 609 -15.87 6.97 14.90
C GLN A 609 -16.10 5.93 16.00
N MET A 610 -15.15 5.77 16.93
CA MET A 610 -15.31 4.83 18.04
C MET A 610 -16.45 5.24 18.98
N LEU A 611 -16.56 6.52 19.31
CA LEU A 611 -17.67 7.04 20.11
C LEU A 611 -19.02 6.90 19.39
N ALA A 612 -19.04 6.94 18.06
CA ALA A 612 -20.22 6.67 17.24
C ALA A 612 -20.55 5.16 17.11
N GLY A 613 -19.83 4.29 17.81
CA GLY A 613 -20.10 2.84 17.84
C GLY A 613 -19.53 2.07 16.65
N LYS A 614 -18.60 2.67 15.89
CA LYS A 614 -17.81 1.91 14.91
C LYS A 614 -16.89 0.94 15.63
N ASN A 615 -16.62 -0.19 14.99
CA ASN A 615 -15.60 -1.11 15.49
C ASN A 615 -14.20 -0.58 15.19
N THR A 616 -13.19 -1.14 15.85
CA THR A 616 -11.78 -0.78 15.71
C THR A 616 -11.30 -0.88 14.27
N GLY A 617 -11.74 -1.89 13.53
CA GLY A 617 -11.42 -2.06 12.11
C GLY A 617 -12.02 -0.98 11.22
N ASP A 618 -13.32 -0.72 11.34
CA ASP A 618 -14.01 0.35 10.61
C ASP A 618 -13.38 1.71 10.92
N THR A 619 -12.94 1.93 12.17
CA THR A 619 -12.23 3.13 12.61
C THR A 619 -10.84 3.23 11.98
N SER A 620 -10.13 2.11 11.85
CA SER A 620 -8.77 2.05 11.33
C SER A 620 -8.68 1.93 9.82
N ARG A 621 -9.80 1.94 9.08
CA ARG A 621 -9.80 1.92 7.60
C ARG A 621 -9.31 3.25 7.05
N MET A 622 -8.14 3.67 7.52
CA MET A 622 -7.43 4.85 7.14
C MET A 622 -6.05 4.50 6.61
N LEU A 623 -5.56 5.25 5.62
CA LEU A 623 -4.25 4.97 5.03
C LEU A 623 -3.16 5.06 6.09
N GLY A 624 -2.32 4.03 6.12
CA GLY A 624 -1.21 3.96 7.04
C GLY A 624 -1.60 3.67 8.48
N PHE A 625 -2.83 3.23 8.75
CA PHE A 625 -3.23 2.70 10.04
C PHE A 625 -3.55 1.21 9.95
N THR A 626 -3.09 0.48 10.96
CA THR A 626 -3.28 -0.96 11.11
C THR A 626 -3.92 -1.25 12.45
N VAL A 627 -4.79 -2.27 12.50
CA VAL A 627 -5.26 -2.80 13.78
C VAL A 627 -4.25 -3.80 14.32
N ILE A 628 -3.83 -3.63 15.56
CA ILE A 628 -3.13 -4.63 16.34
C ILE A 628 -4.15 -5.20 17.34
N GLY A 629 -4.50 -6.47 17.20
CA GLY A 629 -5.56 -7.13 17.95
C GLY A 629 -6.85 -7.31 17.14
N ASP A 630 -7.99 -7.27 17.81
CA ASP A 630 -9.30 -7.63 17.26
C ASP A 630 -9.95 -6.42 16.56
N PRO A 631 -10.19 -6.48 15.22
CA PRO A 631 -10.80 -5.38 14.46
C PRO A 631 -12.32 -5.28 14.59
N PHE A 632 -12.97 -6.24 15.24
CA PHE A 632 -14.43 -6.31 15.29
C PHE A 632 -15.02 -5.67 16.56
N LEU A 633 -14.16 -5.32 17.52
CA LEU A 633 -14.56 -4.75 18.79
C LEU A 633 -15.11 -3.33 18.66
N LYS A 634 -16.20 -3.06 19.36
CA LYS A 634 -16.80 -1.73 19.53
C LYS A 634 -16.58 -1.24 20.95
N LEU A 635 -16.69 0.08 21.14
CA LEU A 635 -16.74 0.68 22.46
C LEU A 635 -18.01 0.26 23.24
N ASN A 636 -19.12 -0.04 22.58
CA ASN A 636 -20.27 -0.66 23.26
C ASN A 636 -20.87 -1.66 22.27
N GLN A 637 -21.01 -2.92 22.68
CA GLN A 637 -21.49 -4.01 21.82
C GLN A 637 -23.01 -4.02 21.65
#